data_AF-A0A0T1SW02-F1
#
_entry.id   AF-A0A0T1SW02-F1
#
_cell.length_a   1.000
_cell.length_b   1.000
_cell.length_c   1.000
_cell.angle_alpha   90.00
_cell.angle_beta   90.00
_cell.angle_gamma   90.00
#
_symmetry.space_group_name_H-M   'P 1'
#
loop_
_entity.id
_entity.type
_entity.pdbx_description
1 polymer ?
#
loop_
_entity_poly.entity_id
_entity_poly.type
_entity_poly.pdbx_seq_one_letter_code
_entity_poly.pdbx_strand_id
1 'polypeptide(L)'
;MRTSEEIYHRVRWDPRFDPARFVLGINQRGAAPKRVPLPTFVPGGEIPWHRVLFVEADGEVVWDRATGVDRIDASGAGRVREARRLRAPFFTARPPHAWDASAGRWLPASSDREEAGRDRVRVLTWNTLWDRYDSDRIDTALRRPLLLEALERADADVIALQEVETGLLAMLLDAAWVRARYTLGADPDGKDVDDCGLLLLSRLPVREAALHVLGHHKAVTAVVVDTVSGPLTVAATHLTSDHSEDGPARRGAELTRLAEGLAGVAGGLVLVGDFNDGGPGPARTLGMRDAWTETHGPHDHTPTFDPGVNPLAAVSSLSGRASRLDRVFVRPGDGPRVTGAALLGDTPTPAGLYASDHYGVAADLHCGADAPVDVLDVAPTPRTALAWVPPRELWPALQDLRRDHDVQIRRWPPHVNVLFGFVPESDFERAAPLLATAAAHVAPFTARLEGVHTFGHRDGATVWLDPAAEDDTPWAELWQAFARRFPRCRGRHDGFTPHLSLGRSRDPQAVAVDCAARLSPMTAKVGELVLLSRRGDEPMRPRATVTLGTGELRWLPEPAVGRPDRGWEDWAAPAAGAAVRPATDDAAAQRVVRRLTDALGEGAVHLAGSRRMGCALAGSDVDLVAALPGDVDLAAVRERVTAALPGAERMREVVGARVPGLRLRHGGLDVDLVVVATGSIPAREASDRRAELGEDAAIALSSVSDAEAVLTAVGVHRREQFVVLARGVKAWARARGLDGAPFGGLPGVAWAVLAALTVRRSPDLVDSAGLLRRFFGTWAAWDWREPVGLTPEGRGTGAAVTVLTPSGPVRSCTEQVGPHGLDLLSQELYRAWETVEAAAGSGTDPWPELLCPPPLHRRHAAWAVVTVPRRREDVFDELNGRVRGRMRALLRALQEAGVRDAHAWPQLLPAGPTSPGGPASARYAIGLGHTPLDAERLADIAGRWGTGLPGVDVSRVEGGAIPTVR
;
A
#
# COMPACT_ATOMS: atom_id res chain seq x y z
N MET A 1 33.83 -5.50 -16.74
CA MET A 1 33.06 -4.54 -17.56
C MET A 1 31.66 -5.10 -17.69
N ARG A 2 30.64 -4.34 -17.29
CA ARG A 2 29.24 -4.73 -17.46
C ARG A 2 28.87 -4.85 -18.94
N THR A 3 27.82 -5.58 -19.25
CA THR A 3 27.24 -5.63 -20.60
C THR A 3 26.48 -4.35 -20.92
N SER A 4 26.23 -4.08 -22.22
CA SER A 4 25.38 -2.94 -22.63
C SER A 4 23.96 -3.02 -22.06
N GLU A 5 23.45 -4.23 -21.87
CA GLU A 5 22.13 -4.50 -21.27
C GLU A 5 22.14 -4.18 -19.76
N GLU A 6 23.18 -4.59 -19.04
CA GLU A 6 23.36 -4.25 -17.63
C GLU A 6 23.52 -2.74 -17.39
N ILE A 7 24.28 -2.04 -18.25
CA ILE A 7 24.40 -0.57 -18.18
C ILE A 7 23.07 0.11 -18.47
N TYR A 8 22.35 -0.36 -19.50
CA TYR A 8 21.04 0.16 -19.83
C TYR A 8 20.05 0.03 -18.67
N HIS A 9 19.94 -1.17 -18.08
CA HIS A 9 19.03 -1.41 -16.95
C HIS A 9 19.44 -0.63 -15.72
N ARG A 10 20.74 -0.52 -15.47
CA ARG A 10 21.25 0.31 -14.37
C ARG A 10 20.86 1.77 -14.55
N VAL A 11 21.11 2.36 -15.71
CA VAL A 11 20.72 3.76 -15.97
C VAL A 11 19.20 3.94 -15.85
N ARG A 12 18.41 2.98 -16.30
CA ARG A 12 16.94 3.06 -16.30
C ARG A 12 16.31 2.94 -14.91
N TRP A 13 16.93 2.19 -14.00
CA TRP A 13 16.32 1.82 -12.72
C TRP A 13 17.07 2.33 -11.48
N ASP A 14 18.31 2.80 -11.63
CA ASP A 14 19.07 3.37 -10.52
C ASP A 14 18.76 4.88 -10.40
N PRO A 15 18.13 5.30 -9.29
CA PRO A 15 17.62 6.67 -9.12
C PRO A 15 18.72 7.74 -9.07
N ARG A 16 20.00 7.33 -9.00
CA ARG A 16 21.13 8.25 -9.08
C ARG A 16 21.37 8.78 -10.47
N PHE A 17 20.81 8.16 -11.51
CA PHE A 17 20.99 8.54 -12.91
C PHE A 17 19.70 9.08 -13.52
N ASP A 18 19.82 10.06 -14.41
CA ASP A 18 18.73 10.56 -15.24
C ASP A 18 18.84 9.90 -16.63
N PRO A 19 17.97 8.95 -17.00
CA PRO A 19 18.01 8.26 -18.29
C PRO A 19 18.01 9.20 -19.49
N ALA A 20 17.41 10.40 -19.38
CA ALA A 20 17.34 11.37 -20.47
C ALA A 20 18.70 11.96 -20.85
N ARG A 21 19.69 11.89 -19.94
CA ARG A 21 21.05 12.38 -20.16
C ARG A 21 21.95 11.37 -20.87
N PHE A 22 21.45 10.17 -21.15
CA PHE A 22 22.22 9.08 -21.76
C PHE A 22 21.88 8.87 -23.23
N VAL A 23 22.91 8.53 -24.01
CA VAL A 23 22.84 8.24 -25.44
C VAL A 23 23.56 6.93 -25.73
N LEU A 24 22.93 6.06 -26.51
CA LEU A 24 23.48 4.81 -27.01
C LEU A 24 24.07 5.01 -28.41
N GLY A 25 25.31 4.59 -28.62
CA GLY A 25 25.93 4.50 -29.95
C GLY A 25 25.65 3.14 -30.58
N ILE A 26 24.89 3.10 -31.66
CA ILE A 26 24.44 1.85 -32.32
C ILE A 26 25.19 1.65 -33.64
N ASN A 27 25.69 0.44 -33.86
CA ASN A 27 26.35 0.03 -35.09
C ASN A 27 25.38 0.04 -36.30
N GLN A 28 25.79 0.69 -37.39
CA GLN A 28 25.12 0.66 -38.69
C GLN A 28 26.07 0.15 -39.77
N ARG A 29 25.59 -0.73 -40.66
CA ARG A 29 26.42 -1.27 -41.74
C ARG A 29 26.87 -0.15 -42.69
N GLY A 30 28.18 0.08 -42.78
CA GLY A 30 28.78 1.00 -43.75
C GLY A 30 28.63 2.49 -43.42
N ALA A 31 28.21 2.85 -42.20
CA ALA A 31 28.03 4.24 -41.76
C ALA A 31 28.58 4.46 -40.34
N ALA A 32 28.72 5.73 -39.95
CA ALA A 32 29.08 6.09 -38.58
C ALA A 32 28.01 5.62 -37.57
N PRO A 33 28.38 5.34 -36.30
CA PRO A 33 27.42 4.87 -35.30
C PRO A 33 26.25 5.83 -35.11
N LYS A 34 25.03 5.30 -35.16
CA LYS A 34 23.80 6.08 -34.90
C LYS A 34 23.67 6.34 -33.41
N ARG A 35 23.54 7.60 -33.03
CA ARG A 35 23.30 8.04 -31.65
C ARG A 35 21.79 7.99 -31.37
N VAL A 36 21.39 7.23 -30.37
CA VAL A 36 19.98 7.04 -29.98
C VAL A 36 19.84 7.40 -28.50
N PRO A 37 18.98 8.36 -28.12
CA PRO A 37 18.69 8.63 -26.71
C PRO A 37 18.27 7.36 -25.98
N LEU A 38 18.80 7.12 -24.78
CA LEU A 38 18.51 5.91 -24.02
C LEU A 38 17.01 5.70 -23.74
N PRO A 39 16.19 6.73 -23.46
CA PRO A 39 14.75 6.54 -23.21
C PRO A 39 13.97 6.03 -24.42
N THR A 40 14.45 6.32 -25.64
CA THR A 40 13.79 5.90 -26.88
C THR A 40 14.23 4.51 -27.34
N PHE A 41 15.19 3.89 -26.65
CA PHE A 41 15.65 2.54 -26.94
C PHE A 41 14.72 1.49 -26.31
N VAL A 42 14.19 0.59 -27.15
CA VAL A 42 13.29 -0.50 -26.77
C VAL A 42 14.07 -1.82 -26.63
N PRO A 43 14.18 -2.40 -25.42
CA PRO A 43 14.80 -3.70 -25.20
C PRO A 43 14.07 -4.81 -25.97
N GLY A 44 14.81 -5.67 -26.67
CA GLY A 44 14.22 -6.75 -27.47
C GLY A 44 13.50 -6.31 -28.75
N GLY A 45 13.57 -5.03 -29.12
CA GLY A 45 13.04 -4.49 -30.37
C GLY A 45 13.96 -4.72 -31.58
N GLU A 46 13.82 -3.88 -32.62
CA GLU A 46 14.58 -4.02 -33.89
C GLU A 46 16.11 -3.89 -33.74
N ILE A 47 16.60 -3.30 -32.63
CA ILE A 47 18.02 -3.10 -32.36
C ILE A 47 18.50 -4.10 -31.30
N PRO A 48 19.16 -5.20 -31.69
CA PRO A 48 19.69 -6.18 -30.75
C PRO A 48 20.90 -5.64 -29.96
N TRP A 49 21.08 -6.09 -28.71
CA TRP A 49 22.12 -5.61 -27.78
C TRP A 49 23.55 -5.66 -28.32
N HIS A 50 23.88 -6.66 -29.14
CA HIS A 50 25.20 -6.79 -29.77
C HIS A 50 25.50 -5.66 -30.78
N ARG A 51 24.55 -4.77 -31.09
CA ARG A 51 24.79 -3.57 -31.90
C ARG A 51 25.13 -2.32 -31.10
N VAL A 52 24.99 -2.32 -29.77
CA VAL A 52 25.35 -1.17 -28.92
C VAL A 52 26.87 -1.08 -28.76
N LEU A 53 27.52 -0.12 -29.40
CA LEU A 53 28.97 0.08 -29.37
C LEU A 53 29.43 0.82 -28.11
N PHE A 54 28.74 1.89 -27.74
CA PHE A 54 29.08 2.71 -26.58
C PHE A 54 27.83 3.31 -25.92
N VAL A 55 27.98 3.79 -24.68
CA VAL A 55 27.00 4.61 -23.95
C VAL A 55 27.70 5.88 -23.51
N GLU A 56 27.08 7.01 -23.81
CA GLU A 56 27.53 8.35 -23.43
C GLU A 56 26.52 9.01 -22.49
N ALA A 57 27.00 9.86 -21.59
CA ALA A 57 26.19 10.75 -20.78
C ALA A 57 26.84 12.14 -20.76
N ASP A 58 26.07 13.21 -20.95
CA ASP A 58 26.58 14.60 -20.94
C ASP A 58 27.80 14.85 -21.87
N GLY A 59 27.88 14.13 -23.00
CA GLY A 59 29.02 14.19 -23.91
C GLY A 59 30.26 13.38 -23.48
N GLU A 60 30.17 12.64 -22.38
CA GLU A 60 31.21 11.76 -21.85
C GLU A 60 30.87 10.28 -22.12
N VAL A 61 31.79 9.52 -22.73
CA VAL A 61 31.64 8.06 -22.95
C VAL A 61 31.76 7.29 -21.65
N VAL A 62 30.66 6.90 -21.02
CA VAL A 62 30.65 6.20 -19.73
C VAL A 62 30.83 4.69 -19.86
N TRP A 63 30.59 4.12 -21.04
CA TRP A 63 30.80 2.71 -21.36
C TRP A 63 31.14 2.54 -22.84
N ASP A 64 32.13 1.73 -23.19
CA ASP A 64 32.53 1.48 -24.60
C ASP A 64 33.03 0.06 -24.82
N ARG A 65 32.38 -0.68 -25.73
CA ARG A 65 32.63 -2.09 -25.99
C ARG A 65 33.99 -2.38 -26.60
N ALA A 66 34.49 -1.53 -27.48
CA ALA A 66 35.72 -1.79 -28.23
C ALA A 66 36.96 -1.58 -27.34
N THR A 67 36.90 -0.59 -26.47
CA THR A 67 37.99 -0.19 -25.57
C THR A 67 37.90 -0.83 -24.19
N GLY A 68 36.73 -1.40 -23.82
CA GLY A 68 36.51 -2.02 -22.52
C GLY A 68 36.23 -1.01 -21.39
N VAL A 69 35.98 0.26 -21.72
CA VAL A 69 35.68 1.32 -20.75
C VAL A 69 34.34 1.05 -20.06
N ASP A 70 34.33 1.10 -18.73
CA ASP A 70 33.13 1.08 -17.89
C ASP A 70 33.40 1.98 -16.67
N ARG A 71 32.95 3.23 -16.75
CA ARG A 71 33.16 4.27 -15.73
C ARG A 71 31.86 4.87 -15.20
N ILE A 72 30.73 4.20 -15.42
CA ILE A 72 29.40 4.66 -14.97
C ILE A 72 29.34 4.98 -13.47
N ASP A 73 30.15 4.31 -12.65
CA ASP A 73 30.20 4.56 -11.20
C ASP A 73 31.19 5.65 -10.79
N ALA A 74 32.24 5.87 -11.59
CA ALA A 74 33.27 6.86 -11.30
C ALA A 74 32.95 8.25 -11.89
N SER A 75 32.12 8.29 -12.93
CA SER A 75 31.72 9.54 -13.58
C SER A 75 30.57 10.24 -12.85
N GLY A 76 30.58 11.57 -12.88
CA GLY A 76 29.45 12.42 -12.50
C GLY A 76 28.43 12.61 -13.63
N ALA A 77 28.77 12.18 -14.85
CA ALA A 77 27.93 12.32 -16.04
C ALA A 77 26.67 11.47 -15.93
N GLY A 78 25.54 12.07 -16.32
CA GLY A 78 24.22 11.46 -16.28
C GLY A 78 23.62 11.31 -14.87
N ARG A 79 24.27 11.82 -13.82
CA ARG A 79 23.71 11.79 -12.46
C ARG A 79 22.60 12.82 -12.27
N VAL A 80 21.61 12.48 -11.43
CA VAL A 80 20.55 13.39 -10.99
C VAL A 80 21.17 14.45 -10.09
N ARG A 81 21.13 15.73 -10.52
CA ARG A 81 21.61 16.88 -9.73
C ARG A 81 20.50 17.44 -8.83
N GLU A 82 19.28 17.51 -9.38
CA GLU A 82 18.02 17.74 -8.67
C GLU A 82 16.94 16.86 -9.33
N ALA A 83 16.05 16.26 -8.53
CA ALA A 83 15.08 15.32 -9.06
C ALA A 83 13.94 16.08 -9.78
N ARG A 84 13.95 16.05 -11.12
CA ARG A 84 12.95 16.67 -11.99
C ARG A 84 11.52 16.37 -11.54
N ARG A 85 10.59 17.31 -11.68
CA ARG A 85 9.15 17.07 -11.46
C ARG A 85 8.51 16.33 -12.63
N LEU A 86 8.95 16.61 -13.86
CA LEU A 86 8.49 15.93 -15.07
C LEU A 86 9.41 14.75 -15.40
N ARG A 87 9.18 13.61 -14.73
CA ARG A 87 10.06 12.43 -14.78
C ARG A 87 9.72 11.45 -15.90
N ALA A 88 10.76 10.78 -16.40
CA ALA A 88 10.64 9.56 -17.19
C ALA A 88 10.08 8.39 -16.34
N PRO A 89 9.46 7.35 -16.93
CA PRO A 89 9.29 7.14 -18.37
C PRO A 89 8.10 7.87 -18.99
N PHE A 90 7.24 8.50 -18.18
CA PHE A 90 6.07 9.20 -18.71
C PHE A 90 6.49 10.44 -19.50
N PHE A 91 7.17 11.38 -18.88
CA PHE A 91 7.62 12.60 -19.56
C PHE A 91 8.99 12.42 -20.24
N THR A 92 9.10 12.90 -21.48
CA THR A 92 10.39 13.09 -22.17
C THR A 92 10.79 14.55 -22.07
N ALA A 93 11.98 14.83 -21.54
CA ALA A 93 12.51 16.18 -21.38
C ALA A 93 12.46 17.00 -22.67
N ARG A 94 12.17 18.30 -22.55
CA ARG A 94 12.33 19.31 -23.61
C ARG A 94 13.08 20.53 -23.07
N PRO A 95 14.01 21.11 -23.86
CA PRO A 95 14.63 22.37 -23.53
C PRO A 95 13.62 23.52 -23.77
N PRO A 96 13.28 24.32 -22.75
CA PRO A 96 12.49 25.52 -22.97
C PRO A 96 13.32 26.57 -23.74
N HIS A 97 12.68 27.45 -24.51
CA HIS A 97 13.36 28.45 -25.33
C HIS A 97 12.85 29.87 -25.05
N ALA A 98 13.76 30.84 -24.97
CA ALA A 98 13.46 32.25 -24.83
C ALA A 98 14.13 33.05 -25.96
N TRP A 99 13.53 34.18 -26.33
CA TRP A 99 14.12 35.08 -27.32
C TRP A 99 15.30 35.83 -26.72
N ASP A 100 16.44 35.78 -27.40
CA ASP A 100 17.60 36.59 -27.06
C ASP A 100 17.69 37.78 -28.04
N ALA A 101 17.42 38.98 -27.51
CA ALA A 101 17.43 40.20 -28.32
C ALA A 101 18.83 40.56 -28.84
N SER A 102 19.90 40.11 -28.18
CA SER A 102 21.28 40.39 -28.60
C SER A 102 21.72 39.47 -29.74
N ALA A 103 21.28 38.20 -29.71
CA ALA A 103 21.56 37.21 -30.72
C ALA A 103 20.56 37.24 -31.89
N GLY A 104 19.42 37.93 -31.72
CA GLY A 104 18.37 38.03 -32.72
C GLY A 104 17.73 36.68 -33.07
N ARG A 105 17.72 35.74 -32.11
CA ARG A 105 17.18 34.39 -32.29
C ARG A 105 16.67 33.78 -30.98
N TRP A 106 15.89 32.72 -31.10
CA TRP A 106 15.49 31.89 -29.97
C TRP A 106 16.66 31.03 -29.49
N LEU A 107 16.86 30.95 -28.17
CA LEU A 107 17.91 30.15 -27.53
C LEU A 107 17.32 29.35 -26.37
N PRO A 108 17.93 28.20 -26.00
CA PRO A 108 17.55 27.49 -24.78
C PRO A 108 17.57 28.41 -23.56
N ALA A 109 16.47 28.46 -22.82
CA ALA A 109 16.34 29.29 -21.64
C ALA A 109 17.20 28.73 -20.49
N SER A 110 17.96 29.59 -19.82
CA SER A 110 18.70 29.22 -18.60
C SER A 110 17.81 29.33 -17.37
N SER A 111 17.98 28.40 -16.42
CA SER A 111 17.27 28.34 -15.15
C SER A 111 17.68 29.43 -14.14
N ASP A 112 18.68 30.25 -14.48
CA ASP A 112 19.39 31.13 -13.53
C ASP A 112 18.76 32.54 -13.39
N ARG A 113 17.52 32.75 -13.87
CA ARG A 113 16.82 34.01 -13.66
C ARG A 113 16.13 34.00 -12.29
N GLU A 114 16.70 34.73 -11.33
CA GLU A 114 16.06 35.10 -10.05
C GLU A 114 14.93 36.12 -10.29
N GLU A 115 13.88 35.74 -11.02
CA GLU A 115 12.64 36.51 -11.07
C GLU A 115 11.65 35.95 -10.05
N ALA A 116 11.13 36.82 -9.18
CA ALA A 116 10.17 36.43 -8.15
C ALA A 116 8.87 35.91 -8.81
N GLY A 117 8.45 34.71 -8.39
CA GLY A 117 7.18 34.11 -8.85
C GLY A 117 5.97 34.99 -8.52
N ARG A 118 4.82 34.68 -9.13
CA ARG A 118 3.53 35.37 -8.86
C ARG A 118 2.64 34.55 -7.93
N ASP A 119 1.81 35.22 -7.14
CA ASP A 119 0.78 34.61 -6.27
C ASP A 119 -0.55 34.41 -7.01
N ARG A 120 -0.79 35.19 -8.07
CA ARG A 120 -1.89 35.04 -9.00
C ARG A 120 -1.37 34.66 -10.37
N VAL A 121 -1.94 33.59 -10.94
CA VAL A 121 -1.55 33.02 -12.22
C VAL A 121 -2.79 32.90 -13.09
N ARG A 122 -2.80 33.59 -14.24
CA ARG A 122 -3.83 33.42 -15.27
C ARG A 122 -3.38 32.38 -16.28
N VAL A 123 -4.14 31.30 -16.44
CA VAL A 123 -3.89 30.26 -17.45
C VAL A 123 -4.96 30.35 -18.53
N LEU A 124 -4.56 30.37 -19.79
CA LEU A 124 -5.42 30.36 -20.96
C LEU A 124 -5.24 29.07 -21.74
N THR A 125 -6.33 28.44 -22.15
CA THR A 125 -6.33 27.39 -23.17
C THR A 125 -7.18 27.77 -24.37
N TRP A 126 -6.71 27.46 -25.57
CA TRP A 126 -7.45 27.74 -26.81
C TRP A 126 -7.07 26.75 -27.93
N ASN A 127 -8.07 26.03 -28.45
CA ASN A 127 -7.94 25.31 -29.72
C ASN A 127 -7.93 26.31 -30.90
N THR A 128 -6.89 26.27 -31.72
CA THR A 128 -6.57 27.34 -32.69
C THR A 128 -7.04 27.09 -34.12
N LEU A 129 -7.86 26.04 -34.36
CA LEU A 129 -8.42 25.63 -35.65
C LEU A 129 -7.41 24.94 -36.59
N TRP A 130 -7.73 23.74 -37.07
CA TRP A 130 -6.90 22.95 -37.99
C TRP A 130 -7.44 22.90 -39.44
N ASP A 131 -6.61 23.32 -40.41
CA ASP A 131 -7.03 23.66 -41.78
C ASP A 131 -6.84 22.57 -42.85
N ARG A 132 -6.64 21.29 -42.47
CA ARG A 132 -6.08 20.30 -43.41
C ARG A 132 -7.00 19.87 -44.57
N TYR A 133 -8.32 20.15 -44.50
CA TYR A 133 -9.29 19.61 -45.47
C TYR A 133 -10.27 20.63 -46.08
N ASP A 134 -10.34 21.87 -45.58
CA ASP A 134 -11.36 22.87 -45.98
C ASP A 134 -10.82 24.32 -46.03
N SER A 135 -9.57 24.53 -46.47
CA SER A 135 -8.91 25.85 -46.51
C SER A 135 -9.68 26.94 -47.26
N ASP A 136 -10.46 26.54 -48.27
CA ASP A 136 -11.27 27.44 -49.08
C ASP A 136 -12.57 27.90 -48.36
N ARG A 137 -12.87 27.35 -47.17
CA ARG A 137 -14.11 27.59 -46.40
C ARG A 137 -13.87 28.18 -45.01
N ILE A 138 -12.63 28.22 -44.55
CA ILE A 138 -12.23 28.52 -43.16
C ILE A 138 -11.56 29.91 -43.02
N ASP A 139 -11.19 30.56 -44.13
CA ASP A 139 -10.38 31.81 -44.23
C ASP A 139 -9.32 31.97 -43.13
N THR A 140 -8.50 30.93 -42.93
CA THR A 140 -7.47 30.86 -41.89
C THR A 140 -6.53 32.08 -41.90
N ALA A 141 -6.20 32.61 -43.08
CA ALA A 141 -5.36 33.79 -43.24
C ALA A 141 -5.97 35.07 -42.62
N LEU A 142 -7.30 35.21 -42.60
CA LEU A 142 -7.98 36.35 -41.99
C LEU A 142 -8.12 36.19 -40.46
N ARG A 143 -8.15 34.95 -39.96
CA ARG A 143 -8.41 34.63 -38.55
C ARG A 143 -7.16 34.58 -37.69
N ARG A 144 -6.02 34.12 -38.21
CA ARG A 144 -4.75 34.06 -37.46
C ARG A 144 -4.33 35.41 -36.84
N PRO A 145 -4.42 36.56 -37.54
CA PRO A 145 -4.15 37.86 -36.92
C PRO A 145 -5.11 38.19 -35.76
N LEU A 146 -6.40 37.88 -35.91
CA LEU A 146 -7.41 38.08 -34.86
C LEU A 146 -7.11 37.24 -33.62
N LEU A 147 -6.67 35.99 -33.83
CA LEU A 147 -6.24 35.11 -32.75
C LEU A 147 -5.00 35.67 -32.03
N LEU A 148 -3.98 36.15 -32.75
CA LEU A 148 -2.79 36.77 -32.14
C LEU A 148 -3.16 37.99 -31.28
N GLU A 149 -4.03 38.86 -31.77
CA GLU A 149 -4.52 40.01 -31.01
C GLU A 149 -5.33 39.58 -29.77
N ALA A 150 -6.15 38.53 -29.89
CA ALA A 150 -6.91 37.99 -28.77
C ALA A 150 -6.01 37.38 -27.70
N LEU A 151 -4.97 36.64 -28.10
CA LEU A 151 -3.98 36.05 -27.20
C LEU A 151 -3.18 37.13 -26.46
N GLU A 152 -2.78 38.21 -27.15
CA GLU A 152 -2.10 39.33 -26.51
C GLU A 152 -3.01 40.03 -25.49
N ARG A 153 -4.28 40.28 -25.85
CA ARG A 153 -5.27 40.95 -25.00
C ARG A 153 -5.69 40.13 -23.79
N ALA A 154 -5.61 38.81 -23.88
CA ALA A 154 -5.96 37.91 -22.78
C ALA A 154 -5.06 38.09 -21.54
N ASP A 155 -3.86 38.63 -21.73
CA ASP A 155 -2.88 38.93 -20.68
C ASP A 155 -2.61 37.74 -19.75
N ALA A 156 -2.54 36.54 -20.32
CA ALA A 156 -2.33 35.31 -19.57
C ALA A 156 -0.87 35.15 -19.12
N ASP A 157 -0.65 34.51 -17.98
CA ASP A 157 0.70 34.14 -17.52
C ASP A 157 1.19 32.87 -18.20
N VAL A 158 0.29 31.93 -18.47
CA VAL A 158 0.56 30.71 -19.24
C VAL A 158 -0.49 30.56 -20.32
N ILE A 159 -0.06 30.41 -21.57
CA ILE A 159 -0.92 30.18 -22.74
C ILE A 159 -0.68 28.75 -23.23
N ALA A 160 -1.76 27.99 -23.36
CA ALA A 160 -1.79 26.63 -23.89
C ALA A 160 -2.62 26.59 -25.18
N LEU A 161 -1.98 26.26 -26.29
CA LEU A 161 -2.63 26.19 -27.59
C LEU A 161 -2.71 24.74 -28.07
N GLN A 162 -3.83 24.41 -28.71
CA GLN A 162 -4.06 23.13 -29.38
C GLN A 162 -4.24 23.36 -30.88
N GLU A 163 -3.88 22.38 -31.70
CA GLU A 163 -3.93 22.46 -33.17
C GLU A 163 -3.03 23.54 -33.78
N VAL A 164 -1.88 23.82 -33.15
CA VAL A 164 -0.93 24.81 -33.64
C VAL A 164 -0.26 24.33 -34.92
N GLU A 165 -0.51 25.04 -36.02
CA GLU A 165 0.16 24.82 -37.29
C GLU A 165 1.43 25.66 -37.45
N THR A 166 2.36 25.23 -38.32
CA THR A 166 3.64 25.90 -38.59
C THR A 166 3.46 27.38 -38.97
N GLY A 167 2.40 27.73 -39.71
CA GLY A 167 2.11 29.12 -40.08
C GLY A 167 1.72 29.99 -38.88
N LEU A 168 0.95 29.46 -37.94
CA LEU A 168 0.60 30.16 -36.70
C LEU A 168 1.82 30.25 -35.77
N LEU A 169 2.60 29.17 -35.66
CA LEU A 169 3.86 29.15 -34.89
C LEU A 169 4.79 30.25 -35.39
N ALA A 170 5.00 30.38 -36.71
CA ALA A 170 5.85 31.43 -37.27
C ALA A 170 5.37 32.85 -36.89
N MET A 171 4.06 33.10 -36.91
CA MET A 171 3.50 34.39 -36.49
C MET A 171 3.72 34.64 -34.98
N LEU A 172 3.54 33.64 -34.12
CA LEU A 172 3.82 33.75 -32.69
C LEU A 172 5.30 34.00 -32.40
N LEU A 173 6.20 33.31 -33.10
CA LEU A 173 7.64 33.48 -32.97
C LEU A 173 8.13 34.85 -33.45
N ASP A 174 7.37 35.54 -34.31
CA ASP A 174 7.66 36.90 -34.78
C ASP A 174 6.98 38.01 -33.97
N ALA A 175 5.92 37.68 -33.24
CA ALA A 175 5.17 38.63 -32.43
C ALA A 175 6.04 39.30 -31.36
N ALA A 176 6.05 40.64 -31.35
CA ALA A 176 6.87 41.43 -30.44
C ALA A 176 6.58 41.14 -28.96
N TRP A 177 5.31 40.93 -28.59
CA TRP A 177 4.92 40.65 -27.22
C TRP A 177 5.35 39.26 -26.74
N VAL A 178 5.43 38.28 -27.65
CA VAL A 178 5.93 36.92 -27.35
C VAL A 178 7.43 36.99 -27.12
N ARG A 179 8.19 37.57 -28.07
CA ARG A 179 9.64 37.75 -27.96
C ARG A 179 10.06 38.52 -26.71
N ALA A 180 9.26 39.51 -26.30
CA ALA A 180 9.59 40.33 -25.14
C ALA A 180 9.32 39.65 -23.78
N ARG A 181 8.33 38.75 -23.70
CA ARG A 181 7.76 38.33 -22.40
C ARG A 181 7.59 36.82 -22.18
N TYR A 182 7.73 35.98 -23.21
CA TYR A 182 7.37 34.57 -23.11
C TYR A 182 8.54 33.62 -23.37
N THR A 183 8.54 32.55 -22.59
CA THR A 183 9.36 31.35 -22.79
C THR A 183 8.49 30.24 -23.39
N LEU A 184 8.99 29.57 -24.42
CA LEU A 184 8.35 28.43 -25.08
C LEU A 184 8.70 27.14 -24.34
N GLY A 185 7.70 26.26 -24.16
CA GLY A 185 7.90 24.90 -23.64
C GLY A 185 8.44 23.90 -24.66
N ALA A 186 8.78 24.34 -25.87
CA ALA A 186 9.25 23.51 -26.97
C ALA A 186 10.41 24.19 -27.72
N ASP A 187 11.11 23.41 -28.53
CA ASP A 187 12.11 23.91 -29.49
C ASP A 187 11.39 24.54 -30.70
N PRO A 188 11.60 25.83 -30.99
CA PRO A 188 10.94 26.52 -32.10
C PRO A 188 11.36 25.99 -33.48
N ASP A 189 12.54 25.38 -33.60
CA ASP A 189 13.02 24.74 -34.84
C ASP A 189 12.78 23.22 -34.83
N GLY A 190 12.20 22.70 -33.73
CA GLY A 190 11.89 21.30 -33.52
C GLY A 190 10.56 20.86 -34.15
N LYS A 191 10.35 19.54 -34.22
CA LYS A 191 9.13 18.95 -34.78
C LYS A 191 8.02 18.70 -33.76
N ASP A 192 8.25 18.97 -32.48
CA ASP A 192 7.27 18.64 -31.45
C ASP A 192 5.91 19.31 -31.71
N VAL A 193 5.92 20.60 -32.08
CA VAL A 193 4.70 21.34 -32.41
C VAL A 193 4.08 20.83 -33.70
N ASP A 194 4.86 20.62 -34.76
CA ASP A 194 4.36 20.10 -36.04
C ASP A 194 3.77 18.68 -35.90
N ASP A 195 4.33 17.85 -35.02
CA ASP A 195 3.94 16.45 -34.85
C ASP A 195 2.74 16.27 -33.90
N CYS A 196 2.52 17.15 -32.92
CA CYS A 196 1.42 17.01 -31.95
C CYS A 196 0.44 18.20 -31.85
N GLY A 197 0.78 19.34 -32.45
CA GLY A 197 -0.06 20.55 -32.46
C GLY A 197 -0.22 21.23 -31.11
N LEU A 198 0.64 20.97 -30.12
CA LEU A 198 0.55 21.55 -28.78
C LEU A 198 1.66 22.56 -28.52
N LEU A 199 1.31 23.73 -27.98
CA LEU A 199 2.28 24.75 -27.59
C LEU A 199 1.95 25.34 -26.22
N LEU A 200 2.96 25.43 -25.36
CA LEU A 200 2.91 26.14 -24.09
C LEU A 200 3.84 27.36 -24.14
N LEU A 201 3.32 28.52 -23.78
CA LEU A 201 4.08 29.75 -23.58
C LEU A 201 3.89 30.22 -22.14
N SER A 202 4.97 30.62 -21.46
CA SER A 202 4.92 31.12 -20.09
C SER A 202 5.66 32.45 -19.94
N ARG A 203 5.04 33.41 -19.24
CA ARG A 203 5.71 34.61 -18.71
C ARG A 203 6.45 34.34 -17.41
N LEU A 204 6.04 33.31 -16.68
CA LEU A 204 6.71 32.86 -15.46
C LEU A 204 7.99 32.09 -15.83
N PRO A 205 9.03 32.12 -14.99
CA PRO A 205 10.26 31.34 -15.20
C PRO A 205 9.95 29.85 -15.37
N VAL A 206 10.39 29.26 -16.48
CA VAL A 206 10.17 27.84 -16.79
C VAL A 206 11.38 27.04 -16.30
N ARG A 207 11.18 26.21 -15.27
CA ARG A 207 12.20 25.30 -14.73
C ARG A 207 12.41 24.07 -15.59
N GLU A 208 11.30 23.50 -16.06
CA GLU A 208 11.30 22.24 -16.79
C GLU A 208 10.24 22.31 -17.88
N ALA A 209 10.54 21.71 -19.03
CA ALA A 209 9.55 21.37 -20.03
C ALA A 209 9.65 19.88 -20.39
N ALA A 210 8.53 19.28 -20.79
CA ALA A 210 8.49 17.90 -21.25
C ALA A 210 7.26 17.59 -22.12
N LEU A 211 7.35 16.48 -22.85
CA LEU A 211 6.31 15.95 -23.72
C LEU A 211 6.08 14.45 -23.45
N HIS A 212 4.84 14.00 -23.48
CA HIS A 212 4.46 12.60 -23.57
C HIS A 212 3.52 12.37 -24.76
N VAL A 213 3.84 11.38 -25.59
CA VAL A 213 3.03 11.02 -26.77
C VAL A 213 1.99 9.97 -26.36
N LEU A 214 0.71 10.28 -26.56
CA LEU A 214 -0.42 9.40 -26.26
C LEU A 214 -0.77 8.51 -27.47
N GLY A 215 -0.58 9.02 -28.68
CA GLY A 215 -0.90 8.35 -29.94
C GLY A 215 -0.45 9.16 -31.16
N HIS A 216 -0.96 8.81 -32.35
CA HIS A 216 -0.65 9.52 -33.58
C HIS A 216 -1.23 10.95 -33.52
N HIS A 217 -0.36 11.97 -33.49
CA HIS A 217 -0.73 13.39 -33.30
C HIS A 217 -1.44 13.74 -31.97
N LYS A 218 -1.41 12.86 -30.96
CA LYS A 218 -2.04 13.10 -29.65
C LYS A 218 -0.99 13.02 -28.55
N ALA A 219 -0.95 14.02 -27.68
CA ALA A 219 0.10 14.16 -26.68
C ALA A 219 -0.36 14.96 -25.45
N VAL A 220 0.50 15.03 -24.45
CA VAL A 220 0.49 16.04 -23.40
C VAL A 220 1.85 16.70 -23.32
N THR A 221 1.86 18.03 -23.42
CA THR A 221 3.05 18.86 -23.15
C THR A 221 2.90 19.50 -21.79
N ALA A 222 3.99 19.69 -21.05
CA ALA A 222 3.95 20.28 -19.72
C ALA A 222 5.14 21.19 -19.47
N VAL A 223 4.90 22.28 -18.74
CA VAL A 223 5.93 23.16 -18.19
C VAL A 223 5.80 23.22 -16.66
N VAL A 224 6.93 23.35 -15.98
CA VAL A 224 6.99 23.66 -14.55
C VAL A 224 7.40 25.12 -14.43
N VAL A 225 6.52 25.94 -13.86
CA VAL A 225 6.72 27.38 -13.70
C VAL A 225 6.87 27.75 -12.23
N ASP A 226 7.63 28.80 -11.97
CA ASP A 226 7.81 29.32 -10.62
C ASP A 226 6.69 30.25 -10.16
N THR A 227 6.17 29.98 -8.96
CA THR A 227 5.16 30.81 -8.27
C THR A 227 5.63 31.13 -6.85
N VAL A 228 4.96 32.06 -6.16
CA VAL A 228 5.30 32.42 -4.77
C VAL A 228 5.19 31.23 -3.81
N SER A 229 4.23 30.32 -4.04
CA SER A 229 4.07 29.10 -3.22
C SER A 229 4.98 27.94 -3.63
N GLY A 230 5.88 28.15 -4.59
CA GLY A 230 6.73 27.12 -5.17
C GLY A 230 6.29 26.70 -6.58
N PRO A 231 6.93 25.67 -7.17
CA PRO A 231 6.70 25.33 -8.57
C PRO A 231 5.29 24.79 -8.85
N LEU A 232 4.67 25.29 -9.92
CA LEU A 232 3.38 24.88 -10.45
C LEU A 232 3.58 24.16 -11.79
N THR A 233 3.00 22.97 -11.96
CA THR A 233 2.98 22.30 -13.26
C THR A 233 1.74 22.72 -14.05
N VAL A 234 1.94 23.18 -15.28
CA VAL A 234 0.86 23.42 -16.25
C VAL A 234 1.06 22.49 -17.43
N ALA A 235 0.08 21.64 -17.68
CA ALA A 235 0.06 20.67 -18.77
C ALA A 235 -1.05 21.01 -19.76
N ALA A 236 -0.78 20.83 -21.06
CA ALA A 236 -1.73 21.01 -22.14
C ALA A 236 -1.92 19.71 -22.91
N THR A 237 -3.15 19.37 -23.25
CA THR A 237 -3.47 18.18 -24.06
C THR A 237 -4.53 18.50 -25.11
N HIS A 238 -4.61 17.65 -26.13
CA HIS A 238 -5.69 17.64 -27.10
C HIS A 238 -6.07 16.18 -27.33
N LEU A 239 -7.26 15.78 -26.87
CA LEU A 239 -7.71 14.39 -26.95
C LEU A 239 -8.35 14.07 -28.29
N THR A 240 -8.55 12.78 -28.56
CA THR A 240 -9.20 12.31 -29.78
C THR A 240 -10.65 12.81 -29.89
N SER A 241 -10.99 13.37 -31.05
CA SER A 241 -12.34 13.87 -31.38
C SER A 241 -13.27 12.76 -31.88
N ASP A 242 -14.57 13.04 -31.89
CA ASP A 242 -15.59 12.09 -32.36
C ASP A 242 -15.56 11.85 -33.89
N HIS A 243 -14.74 12.59 -34.64
CA HIS A 243 -14.45 12.34 -36.06
C HIS A 243 -13.59 11.09 -36.29
N SER A 244 -12.90 10.62 -35.25
CA SER A 244 -12.04 9.44 -35.35
C SER A 244 -12.84 8.15 -35.22
N GLU A 245 -12.43 7.12 -35.96
CA GLU A 245 -12.95 5.75 -35.77
C GLU A 245 -12.74 5.30 -34.31
N ASP A 246 -13.82 4.92 -33.64
CA ASP A 246 -13.84 4.57 -32.21
C ASP A 246 -13.33 5.69 -31.27
N GLY A 247 -13.60 6.95 -31.64
CA GLY A 247 -13.16 8.16 -30.92
C GLY A 247 -13.41 8.12 -29.40
N PRO A 248 -14.61 7.78 -28.91
CA PRO A 248 -14.89 7.72 -27.47
C PRO A 248 -14.01 6.72 -26.71
N ALA A 249 -13.75 5.53 -27.26
CA ALA A 249 -12.92 4.53 -26.59
C ALA A 249 -11.44 4.95 -26.58
N ARG A 250 -10.95 5.49 -27.70
CA ARG A 250 -9.59 6.05 -27.79
C ARG A 250 -9.37 7.18 -26.79
N ARG A 251 -10.31 8.13 -26.73
CA ARG A 251 -10.31 9.23 -25.75
C ARG A 251 -10.32 8.70 -24.31
N GLY A 252 -11.10 7.66 -24.01
CA GLY A 252 -11.10 7.01 -22.69
C GLY A 252 -9.73 6.41 -22.32
N ALA A 253 -9.04 5.77 -23.27
CA ALA A 253 -7.71 5.22 -23.07
C ALA A 253 -6.64 6.33 -22.88
N GLU A 254 -6.71 7.39 -23.68
CA GLU A 254 -5.84 8.57 -23.57
C GLU A 254 -6.00 9.23 -22.20
N LEU A 255 -7.25 9.45 -21.77
CA LEU A 255 -7.57 10.05 -20.47
C LEU A 255 -7.09 9.19 -19.29
N THR A 256 -7.20 7.87 -19.39
CA THR A 256 -6.68 6.94 -18.38
C THR A 256 -5.16 7.04 -18.28
N ARG A 257 -4.46 7.03 -19.43
CA ARG A 257 -3.00 7.18 -19.49
C ARG A 257 -2.54 8.54 -18.96
N LEU A 258 -3.30 9.61 -19.21
CA LEU A 258 -3.06 10.93 -18.61
C LEU A 258 -3.18 10.88 -17.08
N ALA A 259 -4.24 10.27 -16.55
CA ALA A 259 -4.44 10.15 -15.11
C ALA A 259 -3.29 9.39 -14.44
N GLU A 260 -2.87 8.25 -15.01
CA GLU A 260 -1.73 7.46 -14.53
C GLU A 260 -0.42 8.25 -14.53
N GLY A 261 -0.10 8.92 -15.64
CA GLY A 261 1.16 9.65 -15.77
C GLY A 261 1.23 10.92 -14.94
N LEU A 262 0.11 11.63 -14.79
CA LEU A 262 0.04 12.84 -13.99
C LEU A 262 0.03 12.53 -12.49
N ALA A 263 -0.45 11.36 -12.06
CA ALA A 263 -0.48 10.97 -10.63
C ALA A 263 0.90 11.07 -9.95
N GLY A 264 1.99 10.84 -10.69
CA GLY A 264 3.36 10.93 -10.18
C GLY A 264 3.98 12.33 -10.17
N VAL A 265 3.29 13.35 -10.71
CA VAL A 265 3.78 14.74 -10.72
C VAL A 265 3.57 15.35 -9.34
N ALA A 266 4.64 15.79 -8.67
CA ALA A 266 4.56 16.38 -7.33
C ALA A 266 4.07 17.84 -7.34
N GLY A 267 3.28 18.22 -6.34
CA GLY A 267 2.81 19.58 -6.10
C GLY A 267 1.57 19.99 -6.92
N GLY A 268 1.37 21.31 -7.03
CA GLY A 268 0.28 21.90 -7.79
C GLY A 268 0.33 21.52 -9.28
N LEU A 269 -0.82 21.14 -9.83
CA LEU A 269 -0.98 20.75 -11.23
C LEU A 269 -2.25 21.35 -11.81
N VAL A 270 -2.12 21.97 -12.98
CA VAL A 270 -3.20 22.44 -13.84
C VAL A 270 -3.09 21.70 -15.17
N LEU A 271 -4.15 21.01 -15.57
CA LEU A 271 -4.26 20.38 -16.88
C LEU A 271 -5.30 21.13 -17.70
N VAL A 272 -4.89 21.62 -18.86
CA VAL A 272 -5.75 22.40 -19.75
C VAL A 272 -5.80 21.79 -21.15
N GLY A 273 -6.78 22.19 -21.94
CA GLY A 273 -6.84 21.82 -23.35
C GLY A 273 -8.24 21.44 -23.81
N ASP A 274 -8.28 20.90 -25.03
CA ASP A 274 -9.48 20.37 -25.65
C ASP A 274 -9.60 18.86 -25.34
N PHE A 275 -10.59 18.52 -24.51
CA PHE A 275 -10.85 17.14 -24.12
C PHE A 275 -11.76 16.42 -25.09
N ASN A 276 -12.38 17.11 -26.05
CA ASN A 276 -13.40 16.56 -26.93
C ASN A 276 -14.54 15.83 -26.17
N ASP A 277 -14.77 16.15 -24.89
CA ASP A 277 -15.79 15.55 -24.04
C ASP A 277 -16.48 16.61 -23.17
N GLY A 278 -17.77 16.81 -23.45
CA GLY A 278 -18.61 17.77 -22.72
C GLY A 278 -19.14 17.27 -21.38
N GLY A 279 -19.01 15.97 -21.09
CA GLY A 279 -19.54 15.33 -19.90
C GLY A 279 -18.67 15.52 -18.65
N PRO A 280 -19.11 14.96 -17.50
CA PRO A 280 -18.33 14.98 -16.26
C PRO A 280 -17.21 13.91 -16.22
N GLY A 281 -17.09 13.09 -17.28
CA GLY A 281 -16.14 11.97 -17.36
C GLY A 281 -14.68 12.39 -17.14
N PRO A 282 -14.15 13.40 -17.87
CA PRO A 282 -12.78 13.87 -17.73
C PRO A 282 -12.38 14.22 -16.30
N ALA A 283 -13.20 15.04 -15.61
CA ALA A 283 -12.96 15.44 -14.23
C ALA A 283 -12.89 14.23 -13.27
N ARG A 284 -13.81 13.26 -13.44
CA ARG A 284 -13.86 12.06 -12.60
C ARG A 284 -12.66 11.14 -12.81
N THR A 285 -12.29 10.86 -14.05
CA THR A 285 -11.16 9.98 -14.37
C THR A 285 -9.83 10.58 -13.93
N LEU A 286 -9.67 11.89 -14.08
CA LEU A 286 -8.46 12.61 -13.66
C LEU A 286 -8.41 12.87 -12.14
N GLY A 287 -9.55 12.76 -11.43
CA GLY A 287 -9.66 13.18 -10.04
C GLY A 287 -9.39 14.68 -9.85
N MET A 288 -9.77 15.51 -10.81
CA MET A 288 -9.50 16.96 -10.83
C MET A 288 -10.77 17.80 -10.79
N ARG A 289 -10.63 19.05 -10.36
CA ARG A 289 -11.70 20.05 -10.26
C ARG A 289 -11.75 20.89 -11.52
N ASP A 290 -12.94 21.13 -12.07
CA ASP A 290 -13.15 21.97 -13.27
C ASP A 290 -13.27 23.44 -12.86
N ALA A 291 -12.35 24.30 -13.31
CA ALA A 291 -12.32 25.71 -12.95
C ALA A 291 -13.58 26.48 -13.37
N TRP A 292 -14.19 26.12 -14.50
CA TRP A 292 -15.45 26.73 -14.94
C TRP A 292 -16.58 26.39 -13.97
N THR A 293 -16.69 25.10 -13.65
CA THR A 293 -17.70 24.58 -12.73
C THR A 293 -17.52 25.13 -11.31
N GLU A 294 -16.29 25.33 -10.84
CA GLU A 294 -16.02 25.98 -9.54
C GLU A 294 -16.46 27.44 -9.51
N THR A 295 -16.30 28.15 -10.63
CA THR A 295 -16.61 29.59 -10.72
C THR A 295 -18.11 29.83 -10.90
N HIS A 296 -18.75 29.11 -11.82
CA HIS A 296 -20.12 29.39 -12.28
C HIS A 296 -21.15 28.36 -11.77
N GLY A 297 -20.70 27.26 -11.19
CA GLY A 297 -21.53 26.17 -10.68
C GLY A 297 -21.77 25.04 -11.70
N PRO A 298 -22.22 23.85 -11.23
CA PRO A 298 -22.37 22.66 -12.06
C PRO A 298 -23.54 22.70 -13.06
N HIS A 299 -24.42 23.69 -12.94
CA HIS A 299 -25.56 23.90 -13.84
C HIS A 299 -25.25 24.88 -14.98
N ASP A 300 -24.07 25.51 -14.96
CA ASP A 300 -23.61 26.33 -16.06
C ASP A 300 -23.07 25.42 -17.17
N HIS A 301 -23.74 25.45 -18.33
CA HIS A 301 -23.41 24.65 -19.51
C HIS A 301 -22.88 25.50 -20.66
N THR A 302 -22.31 26.68 -20.37
CA THR A 302 -21.75 27.57 -21.39
C THR A 302 -20.77 26.81 -22.28
N PRO A 303 -20.99 26.74 -23.61
CA PRO A 303 -20.18 25.97 -24.52
C PRO A 303 -18.87 26.70 -24.86
N THR A 304 -17.83 25.93 -25.18
CA THR A 304 -16.60 26.45 -25.81
C THR A 304 -16.59 26.14 -27.31
N PHE A 305 -17.47 25.24 -27.75
CA PHE A 305 -17.72 24.93 -29.15
C PHE A 305 -19.23 25.03 -29.39
N ASP A 306 -19.67 26.01 -30.18
CA ASP A 306 -21.09 26.29 -30.43
C ASP A 306 -21.41 26.42 -31.93
N PRO A 307 -21.82 25.32 -32.59
CA PRO A 307 -22.25 25.32 -33.99
C PRO A 307 -23.50 26.15 -34.28
N GLY A 308 -24.30 26.49 -33.25
CA GLY A 308 -25.51 27.29 -33.41
C GLY A 308 -25.24 28.79 -33.50
N VAL A 309 -24.11 29.24 -32.95
CA VAL A 309 -23.72 30.66 -32.84
C VAL A 309 -22.48 30.99 -33.67
N ASN A 310 -21.50 30.08 -33.72
CA ASN A 310 -20.27 30.23 -34.48
C ASN A 310 -20.39 29.49 -35.83
N PRO A 311 -20.53 30.21 -36.96
CA PRO A 311 -20.63 29.57 -38.27
C PRO A 311 -19.41 28.72 -38.63
N LEU A 312 -18.25 29.02 -38.05
CA LEU A 312 -17.04 28.23 -38.26
C LEU A 312 -17.13 26.87 -37.56
N ALA A 313 -17.62 26.83 -36.32
CA ALA A 313 -17.90 25.58 -35.60
C ALA A 313 -18.97 24.73 -36.31
N ALA A 314 -19.91 25.36 -37.02
CA ALA A 314 -20.89 24.64 -37.83
C ALA A 314 -20.25 23.87 -39.00
N VAL A 315 -19.10 24.33 -39.52
CA VAL A 315 -18.37 23.63 -40.59
C VAL A 315 -17.75 22.33 -40.07
N SER A 316 -17.17 22.36 -38.86
CA SER A 316 -16.47 21.22 -38.26
C SER A 316 -17.35 20.28 -37.43
N SER A 317 -18.61 20.63 -37.17
CA SER A 317 -19.51 19.84 -36.31
C SER A 317 -20.20 18.67 -37.03
N LEU A 318 -20.10 17.45 -36.47
CA LEU A 318 -20.89 16.29 -36.91
C LEU A 318 -22.32 16.27 -36.36
N SER A 319 -22.51 16.80 -35.16
CA SER A 319 -23.76 16.65 -34.41
C SER A 319 -24.63 17.90 -34.38
N GLY A 320 -24.05 19.06 -34.72
CA GLY A 320 -24.68 20.38 -34.59
C GLY A 320 -24.94 20.81 -33.14
N ARG A 321 -24.41 20.08 -32.14
CA ARG A 321 -24.66 20.35 -30.72
C ARG A 321 -23.55 21.20 -30.13
N ALA A 322 -23.96 22.23 -29.38
CA ALA A 322 -23.06 23.01 -28.55
C ALA A 322 -22.54 22.18 -27.36
N SER A 323 -21.27 22.34 -27.03
CA SER A 323 -20.63 21.62 -25.93
C SER A 323 -19.47 22.43 -25.35
N ARG A 324 -19.21 22.28 -24.06
CA ARG A 324 -17.97 22.77 -23.45
C ARG A 324 -16.95 21.66 -23.68
N LEU A 325 -16.01 21.79 -24.61
CA LEU A 325 -14.98 20.78 -24.89
C LEU A 325 -13.63 21.14 -24.27
N ASP A 326 -13.33 22.44 -24.23
CA ASP A 326 -12.14 23.02 -23.62
C ASP A 326 -12.33 23.12 -22.11
N ARG A 327 -11.29 22.74 -21.35
CA ARG A 327 -11.31 22.70 -19.88
C ARG A 327 -10.02 23.22 -19.28
N VAL A 328 -10.17 23.78 -18.08
CA VAL A 328 -9.07 24.01 -17.15
C VAL A 328 -9.35 23.18 -15.91
N PHE A 329 -8.61 22.08 -15.75
CA PHE A 329 -8.67 21.21 -14.59
C PHE A 329 -7.56 21.53 -13.61
N VAL A 330 -7.93 21.56 -12.33
CA VAL A 330 -7.01 21.85 -11.23
C VAL A 330 -7.01 20.68 -10.26
N ARG A 331 -5.82 20.20 -9.90
CA ARG A 331 -5.68 19.14 -8.91
C ARG A 331 -6.23 19.59 -7.54
N PRO A 332 -7.04 18.77 -6.85
CA PRO A 332 -7.49 19.05 -5.49
C PRO A 332 -6.34 19.00 -4.48
N GLY A 333 -6.51 19.64 -3.32
CA GLY A 333 -5.51 19.71 -2.24
C GLY A 333 -4.70 21.02 -2.25
N ASP A 334 -3.40 20.96 -1.93
CA ASP A 334 -2.48 22.13 -1.85
C ASP A 334 -2.12 22.77 -3.21
N GLY A 335 -2.90 22.50 -4.25
CA GLY A 335 -2.76 23.11 -5.56
C GLY A 335 -3.34 24.53 -5.63
N PRO A 336 -3.22 25.21 -6.79
CA PRO A 336 -3.82 26.52 -6.97
C PRO A 336 -5.34 26.50 -6.73
N ARG A 337 -5.87 27.58 -6.16
CA ARG A 337 -7.32 27.79 -6.02
C ARG A 337 -7.85 28.58 -7.21
N VAL A 338 -8.97 28.15 -7.78
CA VAL A 338 -9.66 28.92 -8.82
C VAL A 338 -10.36 30.13 -8.19
N THR A 339 -10.05 31.31 -8.68
CA THR A 339 -10.66 32.59 -8.26
C THR A 339 -11.59 33.18 -9.32
N GLY A 340 -11.50 32.70 -10.56
CA GLY A 340 -12.37 33.10 -11.65
C GLY A 340 -12.11 32.29 -12.92
N ALA A 341 -13.09 32.29 -13.82
CA ALA A 341 -13.00 31.71 -15.15
C ALA A 341 -13.80 32.54 -16.15
N ALA A 342 -13.27 32.75 -17.35
CA ALA A 342 -13.87 33.57 -18.39
C ALA A 342 -13.69 32.93 -19.78
N LEU A 343 -14.68 33.16 -20.64
CA LEU A 343 -14.66 32.77 -22.04
C LEU A 343 -14.08 33.92 -22.87
N LEU A 344 -13.25 33.59 -23.88
CA LEU A 344 -12.61 34.56 -24.77
C LEU A 344 -12.90 34.22 -26.23
N GLY A 345 -13.12 35.25 -27.05
CA GLY A 345 -13.36 35.10 -28.49
C GLY A 345 -14.74 34.54 -28.86
N ASP A 346 -15.69 34.60 -27.93
CA ASP A 346 -17.10 34.24 -28.09
C ASP A 346 -17.95 35.33 -28.76
N THR A 347 -17.33 36.47 -29.08
CA THR A 347 -17.95 37.57 -29.82
C THR A 347 -17.28 37.73 -31.19
N PRO A 348 -18.04 37.79 -32.29
CA PRO A 348 -17.46 37.98 -33.61
C PRO A 348 -16.97 39.42 -33.80
N THR A 349 -16.02 39.62 -34.71
CA THR A 349 -15.65 40.95 -35.20
C THR A 349 -16.83 41.66 -35.86
N PRO A 350 -16.76 42.99 -36.12
CA PRO A 350 -17.79 43.70 -36.88
C PRO A 350 -18.07 43.11 -38.28
N ALA A 351 -17.11 42.37 -38.84
CA ALA A 351 -17.26 41.64 -40.10
C ALA A 351 -17.89 40.24 -39.93
N GLY A 352 -18.32 39.86 -38.72
CA GLY A 352 -18.92 38.56 -38.41
C GLY A 352 -17.92 37.41 -38.23
N LEU A 353 -16.61 37.68 -38.20
CA LEU A 353 -15.57 36.65 -38.08
C LEU A 353 -15.23 36.33 -36.63
N TYR A 354 -15.17 35.04 -36.31
CA TYR A 354 -14.60 34.50 -35.07
C TYR A 354 -13.13 34.12 -35.28
N ALA A 355 -12.32 34.20 -34.22
CA ALA A 355 -10.89 33.89 -34.28
C ALA A 355 -10.59 32.39 -34.43
N SER A 356 -11.47 31.53 -33.90
CA SER A 356 -11.40 30.06 -33.97
C SER A 356 -12.82 29.48 -33.98
N ASP A 357 -12.98 28.20 -34.32
CA ASP A 357 -14.23 27.45 -34.11
C ASP A 357 -14.47 27.15 -32.62
N HIS A 358 -13.43 27.18 -31.81
CA HIS A 358 -13.50 27.13 -30.36
C HIS A 358 -13.33 28.52 -29.72
N TYR A 359 -13.92 28.69 -28.55
CA TYR A 359 -13.73 29.83 -27.68
C TYR A 359 -12.68 29.50 -26.60
N GLY A 360 -11.79 30.45 -26.33
CA GLY A 360 -10.72 30.27 -25.35
C GLY A 360 -11.25 30.29 -23.92
N VAL A 361 -10.64 29.49 -23.04
CA VAL A 361 -10.99 29.45 -21.61
C VAL A 361 -9.81 29.99 -20.80
N ALA A 362 -10.04 31.11 -20.11
CA ALA A 362 -9.11 31.68 -19.15
C ALA A 362 -9.54 31.32 -17.72
N ALA A 363 -8.60 30.94 -16.87
CA ALA A 363 -8.81 30.72 -15.45
C ALA A 363 -7.80 31.52 -14.63
N ASP A 364 -8.31 32.24 -13.63
CA ASP A 364 -7.51 32.97 -12.64
C ASP A 364 -7.28 32.08 -11.43
N LEU A 365 -6.02 31.84 -11.11
CA LEU A 365 -5.58 30.94 -10.05
C LEU A 365 -4.85 31.70 -8.94
N HIS A 366 -5.16 31.39 -7.69
CA HIS A 366 -4.41 31.86 -6.54
C HIS A 366 -3.52 30.74 -5.97
N CYS A 367 -2.22 30.99 -5.96
CA CYS A 367 -1.15 30.10 -5.50
C CYS A 367 -0.62 30.57 -4.13
N GLY A 368 -1.49 30.79 -3.15
CA GLY A 368 -1.15 31.32 -1.81
C GLY A 368 -1.53 30.40 -0.65
N ALA A 369 -1.00 30.67 0.55
CA ALA A 369 -1.10 29.82 1.75
C ALA A 369 -2.50 29.67 2.38
N ASP A 370 -3.48 30.46 1.95
CA ASP A 370 -4.87 30.45 2.47
C ASP A 370 -5.83 29.54 1.68
N ALA A 371 -5.32 28.63 0.84
CA ALA A 371 -6.14 27.60 0.20
C ALA A 371 -6.64 26.57 1.23
N PRO A 372 -7.89 26.09 1.14
CA PRO A 372 -8.38 25.01 2.00
C PRO A 372 -7.55 23.75 1.76
N VAL A 373 -6.80 23.35 2.79
CA VAL A 373 -5.95 22.16 2.79
C VAL A 373 -6.83 20.94 3.13
N ASP A 374 -6.59 19.80 2.47
CA ASP A 374 -7.21 18.55 2.89
C ASP A 374 -6.80 18.22 4.34
N VAL A 375 -7.78 18.07 5.23
CA VAL A 375 -7.55 17.81 6.66
C VAL A 375 -8.09 16.45 7.08
N LEU A 376 -7.38 15.82 8.02
CA LEU A 376 -7.88 14.65 8.73
C LEU A 376 -8.31 15.05 10.14
N ASP A 377 -9.61 15.27 10.31
CA ASP A 377 -10.23 15.68 11.58
C ASP A 377 -10.60 14.48 12.46
N VAL A 378 -9.59 13.75 12.94
CA VAL A 378 -9.76 12.57 13.81
C VAL A 378 -9.27 12.87 15.22
N ALA A 379 -9.93 12.30 16.23
CA ALA A 379 -9.50 12.45 17.62
C ALA A 379 -8.09 11.85 17.83
N PRO A 380 -7.16 12.59 18.45
CA PRO A 380 -5.79 12.12 18.65
C PRO A 380 -5.70 11.05 19.75
N THR A 381 -4.64 10.24 19.70
CA THR A 381 -4.31 9.26 20.73
C THR A 381 -2.87 9.44 21.23
N PRO A 382 -2.60 9.39 22.55
CA PRO A 382 -1.25 9.45 23.09
C PRO A 382 -0.44 8.16 22.85
N ARG A 383 -0.94 7.27 22.00
CA ARG A 383 -0.31 6.02 21.58
C ARG A 383 0.40 6.15 20.24
N THR A 384 0.25 7.27 19.54
CA THR A 384 0.91 7.54 18.26
C THR A 384 1.57 8.91 18.28
N ALA A 385 2.61 9.07 17.46
CA ALA A 385 3.33 10.32 17.28
C ALA A 385 3.96 10.40 15.89
N LEU A 386 4.06 11.60 15.35
CA LEU A 386 4.98 11.92 14.26
C LEU A 386 6.20 12.60 14.88
N ALA A 387 7.39 12.03 14.70
CA ALA A 387 8.60 12.52 15.35
C ALA A 387 9.81 12.45 14.42
N TRP A 388 10.77 13.34 14.62
CA TRP A 388 12.12 13.13 14.13
C TRP A 388 12.89 12.25 15.12
N VAL A 389 13.60 11.25 14.61
CA VAL A 389 14.46 10.38 15.39
C VAL A 389 15.90 10.63 14.94
N PRO A 390 16.82 11.08 15.83
CA PRO A 390 18.18 11.39 15.44
C PRO A 390 18.91 10.18 14.83
N PRO A 391 19.93 10.40 13.98
CA PRO A 391 20.78 9.34 13.46
C PRO A 391 21.45 8.53 14.59
N ARG A 392 21.69 7.24 14.33
CA ARG A 392 22.19 6.27 15.34
C ARG A 392 23.56 6.65 15.90
N GLU A 393 24.34 7.40 15.15
CA GLU A 393 25.66 7.87 15.52
C GLU A 393 25.62 8.79 16.74
N LEU A 394 24.50 9.50 16.95
CA LEU A 394 24.31 10.38 18.11
C LEU A 394 23.77 9.65 19.35
N TRP A 395 23.31 8.42 19.19
CA TRP A 395 22.59 7.71 20.25
C TRP A 395 23.44 7.35 21.47
N PRO A 396 24.72 6.94 21.36
CA PRO A 396 25.52 6.62 22.54
C PRO A 396 25.56 7.78 23.54
N ALA A 397 25.90 8.99 23.09
CA ALA A 397 25.96 10.18 23.95
C ALA A 397 24.60 10.54 24.55
N LEU A 398 23.54 10.53 23.74
CA LEU A 398 22.18 10.85 24.19
C LEU A 398 21.63 9.81 25.17
N GLN A 399 21.83 8.53 24.89
CA GLN A 399 21.26 7.42 25.66
C GLN A 399 22.02 7.14 26.94
N ASP A 400 23.32 7.45 27.00
CA ASP A 400 24.07 7.37 28.25
C ASP A 400 23.49 8.32 29.30
N LEU A 401 23.14 9.55 28.91
CA LEU A 401 22.46 10.50 29.80
C LEU A 401 21.03 10.07 30.13
N ARG A 402 20.26 9.64 29.13
CA ARG A 402 18.89 9.15 29.35
C ARG A 402 18.86 7.92 30.24
N ARG A 403 19.91 7.08 30.25
CA ARG A 403 19.97 5.90 31.12
C ARG A 403 20.05 6.29 32.59
N ASP A 404 20.73 7.39 32.88
CA ASP A 404 20.90 7.93 34.22
C ASP A 404 19.65 8.70 34.68
N HIS A 405 18.98 9.41 33.76
CA HIS A 405 18.00 10.45 34.10
C HIS A 405 16.59 10.29 33.53
N ASP A 406 16.37 9.45 32.51
CA ASP A 406 15.06 9.30 31.82
C ASP A 406 14.36 7.98 32.20
N VAL A 407 13.36 8.09 33.08
CA VAL A 407 12.49 6.97 33.45
C VAL A 407 11.72 6.38 32.24
N GLN A 408 11.64 7.10 31.13
CA GLN A 408 10.98 6.69 29.90
C GLN A 408 11.94 6.14 28.83
N ILE A 409 13.23 5.98 29.12
CA ILE A 409 14.23 5.48 28.16
C ILE A 409 13.83 4.15 27.49
N ARG A 410 13.15 3.27 28.23
CA ARG A 410 12.67 1.98 27.69
C ARG A 410 11.41 2.11 26.84
N ARG A 411 10.67 3.20 26.96
CA ARG A 411 9.41 3.47 26.26
C ARG A 411 9.59 4.27 24.98
N TRP A 412 10.63 5.12 24.90
CA TRP A 412 10.85 6.00 23.77
C TRP A 412 12.30 5.94 23.25
N PRO A 413 12.53 5.86 21.93
CA PRO A 413 13.84 6.20 21.35
C PRO A 413 14.17 7.68 21.61
N PRO A 414 15.41 8.13 21.41
CA PRO A 414 15.68 9.57 21.42
C PRO A 414 14.91 10.18 20.24
N HIS A 415 14.20 11.28 20.48
CA HIS A 415 13.27 11.83 19.50
C HIS A 415 12.99 13.30 19.77
N VAL A 416 12.53 13.99 18.72
CA VAL A 416 11.85 15.29 18.79
C VAL A 416 10.45 15.08 18.23
N ASN A 417 9.42 15.23 19.08
CA ASN A 417 8.04 15.10 18.60
C ASN A 417 7.69 16.30 17.73
N VAL A 418 7.20 16.05 16.51
CA VAL A 418 6.58 17.07 15.66
C VAL A 418 5.10 17.16 16.01
N LEU A 419 4.38 16.02 15.98
CA LEU A 419 3.00 15.92 16.47
C LEU A 419 2.91 14.78 17.48
N PHE A 420 2.67 15.10 18.76
CA PHE A 420 2.45 14.12 19.81
C PHE A 420 0.98 14.06 20.22
N GLY A 421 0.44 12.86 20.34
CA GLY A 421 -1.01 12.70 20.29
C GLY A 421 -1.46 12.80 18.85
N PHE A 422 -1.06 11.84 18.03
CA PHE A 422 -1.37 11.83 16.60
C PHE A 422 -2.63 10.99 16.33
N VAL A 423 -2.99 10.78 15.07
CA VAL A 423 -4.18 9.96 14.74
C VAL A 423 -3.98 8.49 15.15
N PRO A 424 -5.05 7.72 15.43
CA PRO A 424 -4.97 6.29 15.71
C PRO A 424 -4.32 5.50 14.56
N GLU A 425 -3.73 4.33 14.88
CA GLU A 425 -3.12 3.46 13.87
C GLU A 425 -4.10 3.05 12.75
N SER A 426 -5.40 2.92 13.07
CA SER A 426 -6.46 2.63 12.10
C SER A 426 -6.66 3.72 11.04
N ASP A 427 -6.17 4.93 11.30
CA ASP A 427 -6.27 6.07 10.40
C ASP A 427 -4.95 6.40 9.70
N PHE A 428 -3.92 5.57 9.89
CA PHE A 428 -2.60 5.78 9.28
C PHE A 428 -2.64 5.77 7.76
N GLU A 429 -3.42 4.89 7.12
CA GLU A 429 -3.58 4.87 5.66
C GLU A 429 -4.28 6.13 5.14
N ARG A 430 -5.23 6.68 5.91
CA ARG A 430 -5.91 7.96 5.59
C ARG A 430 -4.99 9.16 5.82
N ALA A 431 -4.10 9.07 6.80
CA ALA A 431 -3.11 10.10 7.10
C ALA A 431 -1.92 10.09 6.12
N ALA A 432 -1.57 8.94 5.56
CA ALA A 432 -0.43 8.75 4.67
C ALA A 432 -0.35 9.76 3.51
N PRO A 433 -1.40 9.98 2.69
CA PRO A 433 -1.35 10.98 1.62
C PRO A 433 -1.15 12.40 2.16
N LEU A 434 -1.77 12.75 3.29
CA LEU A 434 -1.61 14.07 3.91
C LEU A 434 -0.20 14.27 4.48
N LEU A 435 0.38 13.23 5.08
CA LEU A 435 1.76 13.22 5.55
C LEU A 435 2.75 13.39 4.39
N ALA A 436 2.56 12.61 3.33
CA ALA A 436 3.38 12.67 2.11
C ALA A 436 3.33 14.07 1.49
N THR A 437 2.13 14.64 1.32
CA THR A 437 1.97 15.98 0.77
C THR A 437 2.58 17.05 1.68
N ALA A 438 2.38 17.01 2.99
CA ALA A 438 3.05 17.95 3.90
C ALA A 438 4.57 17.86 3.81
N ALA A 439 5.12 16.64 3.82
CA ALA A 439 6.56 16.40 3.78
C ALA A 439 7.21 16.84 2.45
N ALA A 440 6.51 16.69 1.31
CA ALA A 440 7.02 17.13 0.01
C ALA A 440 7.24 18.64 -0.09
N HIS A 441 6.52 19.44 0.72
CA HIS A 441 6.64 20.90 0.74
C HIS A 441 7.68 21.43 1.72
N VAL A 442 8.27 20.58 2.56
CA VAL A 442 9.30 20.98 3.53
C VAL A 442 10.64 20.44 3.08
N ALA A 443 11.59 21.32 2.80
CA ALA A 443 12.95 20.92 2.44
C ALA A 443 13.67 20.28 3.64
N PRO A 444 14.53 19.27 3.43
CA PRO A 444 15.41 18.78 4.49
C PRO A 444 16.32 19.89 5.03
N PHE A 445 16.50 19.95 6.35
CA PHE A 445 17.33 20.95 7.02
C PHE A 445 18.29 20.30 8.02
N THR A 446 19.15 21.10 8.66
CA THR A 446 20.11 20.62 9.67
C THR A 446 19.64 21.05 11.06
N ALA A 447 19.42 20.09 11.95
CA ALA A 447 19.20 20.34 13.37
C ALA A 447 20.55 20.55 14.08
N ARG A 448 20.63 21.60 14.91
CA ARG A 448 21.75 21.85 15.81
C ARG A 448 21.30 21.54 17.24
N LEU A 449 21.84 20.47 17.79
CA LEU A 449 21.53 19.95 19.12
C LEU A 449 22.50 20.59 20.13
N GLU A 450 22.08 21.70 20.74
CA GLU A 450 22.89 22.51 21.63
C GLU A 450 22.02 23.32 22.57
N GLY A 451 22.44 23.47 23.83
CA GLY A 451 21.66 24.15 24.86
C GLY A 451 20.78 23.16 25.62
N VAL A 452 21.01 23.07 26.94
CA VAL A 452 20.20 22.23 27.83
C VAL A 452 19.25 23.14 28.60
N HIS A 453 17.96 22.84 28.47
CA HIS A 453 16.88 23.64 29.03
C HIS A 453 15.94 22.77 29.86
N THR A 454 15.02 23.42 30.57
CA THR A 454 14.07 22.74 31.46
C THR A 454 12.69 23.35 31.33
N PHE A 455 11.64 22.53 31.41
CA PHE A 455 10.27 23.02 31.62
C PHE A 455 9.55 22.19 32.69
N GLY A 456 8.79 22.89 33.53
CA GLY A 456 8.15 22.31 34.71
C GLY A 456 6.81 21.62 34.41
N HIS A 457 6.50 20.60 35.20
CA HIS A 457 5.20 19.95 35.27
C HIS A 457 4.84 19.61 36.73
N ARG A 458 3.61 19.15 37.01
CA ARG A 458 3.12 18.97 38.41
C ARG A 458 4.05 18.17 39.34
N ASP A 459 4.70 17.13 38.83
CA ASP A 459 5.50 16.19 39.63
C ASP A 459 7.04 16.29 39.40
N GLY A 460 7.53 17.40 38.83
CA GLY A 460 8.96 17.59 38.52
C GLY A 460 9.18 18.44 37.27
N ALA A 461 10.34 18.31 36.62
CA ALA A 461 10.61 18.98 35.35
C ALA A 461 11.29 18.04 34.36
N THR A 462 11.03 18.27 33.08
CA THR A 462 11.74 17.63 31.98
C THR A 462 12.99 18.44 31.68
N VAL A 463 14.14 17.76 31.66
CA VAL A 463 15.41 18.30 31.15
C VAL A 463 15.53 17.88 29.70
N TRP A 464 15.81 18.83 28.80
CA TRP A 464 15.81 18.59 27.36
C TRP A 464 16.94 19.32 26.66
N LEU A 465 17.38 18.75 25.55
CA LEU A 465 18.36 19.32 24.62
C LEU A 465 17.62 20.04 23.49
N ASP A 466 18.02 21.26 23.20
CA ASP A 466 17.42 22.08 22.15
C ASP A 466 17.95 21.67 20.76
N PRO A 467 17.07 21.20 19.85
CA PRO A 467 17.43 20.79 18.49
C PRO A 467 17.41 21.95 17.47
N ALA A 468 16.94 23.13 17.85
CA ALA A 468 16.92 24.37 17.06
C ALA A 468 18.10 25.29 17.43
N ALA A 469 18.52 25.23 18.69
CA ALA A 469 19.55 26.07 19.30
C ALA A 469 19.22 27.57 19.18
N GLU A 470 19.67 28.26 18.12
CA GLU A 470 19.38 29.70 17.93
C GLU A 470 18.40 29.98 16.78
N ASP A 471 18.05 28.98 15.96
CA ASP A 471 17.14 29.14 14.83
C ASP A 471 16.04 28.07 14.86
N ASP A 472 14.85 28.47 15.29
CA ASP A 472 13.65 27.62 15.37
C ASP A 472 12.80 27.67 14.09
N THR A 473 13.16 28.51 13.11
CA THR A 473 12.37 28.73 11.89
C THR A 473 12.09 27.43 11.12
N PRO A 474 13.09 26.58 10.81
CA PRO A 474 12.85 25.35 10.05
C PRO A 474 11.95 24.36 10.80
N TRP A 475 12.06 24.32 12.12
CA TRP A 475 11.24 23.50 13.00
C TRP A 475 9.80 24.01 13.06
N ALA A 476 9.60 25.32 13.14
CA ALA A 476 8.28 25.95 13.10
C ALA A 476 7.58 25.73 11.75
N GLU A 477 8.29 25.91 10.64
CA GLU A 477 7.78 25.63 9.28
C GLU A 477 7.35 24.17 9.12
N LEU A 478 8.21 23.24 9.56
CA LEU A 478 7.92 21.81 9.60
C LEU A 478 6.63 21.54 10.38
N TRP A 479 6.53 22.02 11.62
CA TRP A 479 5.36 21.80 12.46
C TRP A 479 4.08 22.38 11.83
N GLN A 480 4.13 23.60 11.31
CA GLN A 480 3.00 24.25 10.66
C GLN A 480 2.49 23.46 9.45
N ALA A 481 3.41 22.93 8.62
CA ALA A 481 3.04 22.13 7.46
C ALA A 481 2.19 20.90 7.83
N PHE A 482 2.54 20.20 8.91
CA PHE A 482 1.76 19.05 9.39
C PHE A 482 0.53 19.47 10.21
N ALA A 483 0.64 20.47 11.09
CA ALA A 483 -0.43 20.96 11.96
C ALA A 483 -1.64 21.51 11.19
N ARG A 484 -1.44 22.04 9.98
CA ARG A 484 -2.54 22.45 9.08
C ARG A 484 -3.40 21.28 8.61
N ARG A 485 -2.80 20.11 8.35
CA ARG A 485 -3.49 18.89 7.88
C ARG A 485 -4.09 18.06 9.01
N PHE A 486 -3.58 18.20 10.23
CA PHE A 486 -4.02 17.45 11.40
C PHE A 486 -4.44 18.39 12.54
N PRO A 487 -5.57 19.11 12.40
CA PRO A 487 -5.94 20.22 13.29
C PRO A 487 -6.11 19.80 14.76
N ARG A 488 -6.56 18.57 15.03
CA ARG A 488 -6.70 18.05 16.41
C ARG A 488 -5.39 17.52 17.01
N CYS A 489 -4.31 17.44 16.26
CA CYS A 489 -3.02 16.87 16.71
C CYS A 489 -2.00 17.93 17.17
N ARG A 490 -2.43 19.19 17.38
CA ARG A 490 -1.56 20.33 17.72
C ARG A 490 -1.07 20.37 19.17
N GLY A 491 -1.54 19.47 20.03
CA GLY A 491 -1.29 19.53 21.47
C GLY A 491 -2.21 20.51 22.20
N ARG A 492 -1.93 20.77 23.48
CA ARG A 492 -2.78 21.61 24.36
C ARG A 492 -2.35 23.08 24.46
N HIS A 493 -1.18 23.43 23.95
CA HIS A 493 -0.59 24.77 24.07
C HIS A 493 -0.51 25.43 22.70
N ASP A 494 -0.76 26.74 22.66
CA ASP A 494 -0.59 27.55 21.45
C ASP A 494 0.92 27.76 21.21
N GLY A 495 1.54 26.82 20.49
CA GLY A 495 2.94 26.91 20.11
C GLY A 495 3.62 25.56 19.94
N PHE A 496 4.78 25.59 19.28
CA PHE A 496 5.64 24.44 19.07
C PHE A 496 7.05 24.76 19.58
N THR A 497 7.51 23.98 20.55
CA THR A 497 8.90 24.04 21.03
C THR A 497 9.54 22.70 20.73
N PRO A 498 10.42 22.60 19.72
CA PRO A 498 11.10 21.35 19.42
C PRO A 498 12.04 21.04 20.59
N HIS A 499 11.99 19.82 21.11
CA HIS A 499 12.81 19.43 22.26
C HIS A 499 13.13 17.94 22.23
N LEU A 500 14.36 17.58 22.61
CA LEU A 500 14.79 16.20 22.81
C LEU A 500 14.93 15.94 24.32
N SER A 501 14.05 15.11 24.88
CA SER A 501 14.06 14.84 26.32
C SER A 501 15.30 14.03 26.74
N LEU A 502 16.08 14.55 27.69
CA LEU A 502 17.24 13.89 28.29
C LEU A 502 16.91 13.21 29.63
N GLY A 503 15.89 13.69 30.34
CA GLY A 503 15.49 13.11 31.61
C GLY A 503 14.34 13.82 32.30
N ARG A 504 13.87 13.25 33.41
CA ARG A 504 12.89 13.88 34.30
C ARG A 504 13.41 13.86 35.72
N SER A 505 13.46 15.01 36.36
CA SER A 505 14.03 15.17 37.71
C SER A 505 13.19 16.09 38.57
N ARG A 506 13.27 15.88 39.89
CA ARG A 506 12.80 16.85 40.91
C ARG A 506 13.83 17.94 41.18
N ASP A 507 15.09 17.71 40.81
CA ASP A 507 16.16 18.70 40.75
C ASP A 507 16.66 18.81 39.30
N PRO A 508 15.95 19.57 38.45
CA PRO A 508 16.28 19.68 37.04
C PRO A 508 17.55 20.51 36.77
N GLN A 509 17.96 21.36 37.71
CA GLN A 509 19.16 22.20 37.54
C GLN A 509 20.44 21.38 37.66
N ALA A 510 20.53 20.51 38.67
CA ALA A 510 21.68 19.62 38.80
C ALA A 510 21.82 18.68 37.59
N VAL A 511 20.70 18.14 37.10
CA VAL A 511 20.68 17.28 35.91
C VAL A 511 21.04 18.07 34.64
N ALA A 512 20.54 19.30 34.48
CA ALA A 512 20.91 20.15 33.34
C ALA A 512 22.41 20.46 33.31
N VAL A 513 23.03 20.73 34.46
CA VAL A 513 24.48 20.94 34.58
C VAL A 513 25.27 19.67 34.23
N ASP A 514 24.86 18.50 34.72
CA ASP A 514 25.49 17.21 34.36
C ASP A 514 25.38 16.94 32.84
N CYS A 515 24.19 17.13 32.26
CA CYS A 515 23.96 16.99 30.83
C CYS A 515 24.84 17.95 30.02
N ALA A 516 24.89 19.24 30.39
CA ALA A 516 25.69 20.24 29.70
C ALA A 516 27.20 19.97 29.78
N ALA A 517 27.68 19.39 30.88
CA ALA A 517 29.09 19.01 31.04
C ALA A 517 29.49 17.78 30.20
N ARG A 518 28.53 16.90 29.89
CA ARG A 518 28.76 15.64 29.17
C ARG A 518 28.43 15.70 27.67
N LEU A 519 27.68 16.71 27.24
CA LEU A 519 27.28 16.90 25.84
C LEU A 519 28.14 17.97 25.16
N SER A 520 28.79 17.58 24.07
CA SER A 520 29.29 18.54 23.07
C SER A 520 28.18 18.90 22.08
N PRO A 521 28.20 20.09 21.46
CA PRO A 521 27.29 20.45 20.37
C PRO A 521 27.30 19.38 19.26
N MET A 522 26.12 18.99 18.79
CA MET A 522 25.94 17.98 17.74
C MET A 522 25.09 18.54 16.60
N THR A 523 25.30 18.04 15.39
CA THR A 523 24.48 18.39 14.22
C THR A 523 23.98 17.15 13.52
N ALA A 524 22.74 17.17 13.04
CA ALA A 524 22.17 16.08 12.26
C ALA A 524 21.19 16.59 11.20
N LYS A 525 21.16 15.91 10.04
CA LYS A 525 20.19 16.20 8.99
C LYS A 525 18.79 15.72 9.41
N VAL A 526 17.83 16.62 9.37
CA VAL A 526 16.39 16.32 9.43
C VAL A 526 15.91 16.12 8.00
N GLY A 527 16.01 14.87 7.51
CA GLY A 527 15.55 14.50 6.17
C GLY A 527 14.37 13.53 6.16
N GLU A 528 14.08 12.90 7.29
CA GLU A 528 13.05 11.87 7.42
C GLU A 528 12.35 12.01 8.76
N LEU A 529 11.02 11.94 8.77
CA LEU A 529 10.22 11.80 9.98
C LEU A 529 9.73 10.35 10.12
N VAL A 530 9.49 9.96 11.36
CA VAL A 530 9.07 8.62 11.73
C VAL A 530 7.68 8.68 12.34
N LEU A 531 6.78 7.87 11.78
CA LEU A 531 5.48 7.60 12.39
C LEU A 531 5.67 6.52 13.46
N LEU A 532 5.50 6.91 14.72
CA LEU A 532 5.67 6.06 15.89
C LEU A 532 4.31 5.60 16.44
N SER A 533 4.23 4.36 16.90
CA SER A 533 3.10 3.89 17.70
C SER A 533 3.49 2.92 18.80
N ARG A 534 2.68 2.86 19.86
CA ARG A 534 2.79 1.87 20.94
C ARG A 534 1.47 1.13 21.14
N ARG A 535 1.57 -0.16 21.46
CA ARG A 535 0.43 -1.08 21.61
C ARG A 535 0.43 -1.67 23.02
N GLY A 536 -0.67 -1.61 23.74
CA GLY A 536 -0.70 -2.01 25.16
C GLY A 536 0.36 -1.29 25.99
N ASP A 537 1.24 -2.05 26.62
CA ASP A 537 2.39 -1.56 27.41
C ASP A 537 3.72 -1.61 26.64
N GLU A 538 3.67 -1.87 25.34
CA GLU A 538 4.86 -1.87 24.47
C GLU A 538 5.50 -0.46 24.38
N PRO A 539 6.81 -0.38 24.05
CA PRO A 539 7.45 0.88 23.71
C PRO A 539 6.87 1.49 22.42
N MET A 540 7.14 2.78 22.20
CA MET A 540 6.93 3.43 20.91
C MET A 540 7.85 2.80 19.86
N ARG A 541 7.26 2.35 18.76
CA ARG A 541 7.94 1.68 17.64
C ARG A 541 7.69 2.43 16.34
N PRO A 542 8.70 2.55 15.47
CA PRO A 542 8.53 3.00 14.09
C PRO A 542 7.53 2.12 13.32
N ARG A 543 6.63 2.76 12.57
CA ARG A 543 5.61 2.11 11.72
C ARG A 543 5.71 2.54 10.26
N ALA A 544 6.08 3.78 10.02
CA ALA A 544 6.39 4.30 8.71
C ALA A 544 7.47 5.37 8.82
N THR A 545 8.16 5.61 7.72
CA THR A 545 8.97 6.81 7.55
C THR A 545 8.39 7.69 6.45
N VAL A 546 8.60 9.00 6.56
CA VAL A 546 8.20 9.99 5.55
C VAL A 546 9.37 10.92 5.27
N THR A 547 9.81 10.95 4.01
CA THR A 547 10.97 11.72 3.57
C THR A 547 10.59 13.15 3.24
N LEU A 548 11.30 14.11 3.83
CA LEU A 548 11.14 15.53 3.57
C LEU A 548 11.65 15.90 2.16
N GLY A 549 10.97 16.81 1.48
CA GLY A 549 11.26 17.27 0.12
C GLY A 549 10.73 16.36 -0.99
N THR A 550 10.57 15.06 -0.75
CA THR A 550 9.98 14.12 -1.72
C THR A 550 8.57 13.70 -1.36
N GLY A 551 8.23 13.68 -0.06
CA GLY A 551 6.97 13.11 0.43
C GLY A 551 6.93 11.58 0.38
N GLU A 552 8.04 10.91 0.06
CA GLU A 552 8.09 9.45 -0.02
C GLU A 552 7.75 8.85 1.35
N LEU A 553 6.66 8.09 1.40
CA LEU A 553 6.23 7.37 2.60
C LEU A 553 6.52 5.88 2.44
N ARG A 554 7.24 5.32 3.42
CA ARG A 554 7.60 3.90 3.45
C ARG A 554 7.05 3.22 4.70
N TRP A 555 6.16 2.26 4.50
CA TRP A 555 5.71 1.39 5.59
C TRP A 555 6.83 0.47 6.04
N LEU A 556 6.96 0.32 7.35
CA LEU A 556 7.98 -0.51 7.97
C LEU A 556 7.35 -1.86 8.37
N PRO A 557 8.05 -2.99 8.16
CA PRO A 557 7.52 -4.31 8.48
C PRO A 557 7.30 -4.46 9.99
N GLU A 558 6.23 -5.18 10.39
CA GLU A 558 6.05 -5.57 11.78
C GLU A 558 7.14 -6.58 12.17
N PRO A 559 7.73 -6.50 13.38
CA PRO A 559 8.73 -7.45 13.82
C PRO A 559 8.14 -8.86 13.89
N ALA A 560 8.87 -9.84 13.34
CA ALA A 560 8.43 -11.23 13.26
C ALA A 560 8.14 -11.86 14.64
N VAL A 561 7.21 -12.83 14.65
CA VAL A 561 6.81 -13.59 15.84
C VAL A 561 8.02 -14.35 16.43
N GLY A 562 8.29 -14.18 17.73
CA GLY A 562 9.25 -15.01 18.48
C GLY A 562 10.59 -14.37 18.85
N ARG A 563 10.86 -13.10 18.51
CA ARG A 563 12.05 -12.39 19.01
C ARG A 563 11.86 -12.01 20.50
N PRO A 564 12.82 -12.27 21.41
CA PRO A 564 12.82 -11.65 22.72
C PRO A 564 12.93 -10.13 22.52
N ASP A 565 12.03 -9.39 23.15
CA ASP A 565 11.93 -7.95 23.03
C ASP A 565 13.11 -7.29 23.76
N ARG A 566 14.26 -7.12 23.10
CA ARG A 566 15.47 -6.49 23.67
C ARG A 566 15.49 -4.96 23.50
N GLY A 567 14.32 -4.34 23.32
CA GLY A 567 14.18 -2.89 23.25
C GLY A 567 14.44 -2.30 21.85
N TRP A 568 14.70 -0.99 21.80
CA TRP A 568 14.85 -0.22 20.56
C TRP A 568 16.13 -0.56 19.77
N GLU A 569 17.09 -1.26 20.39
CA GLU A 569 18.41 -1.58 19.82
C GLU A 569 18.32 -2.47 18.57
N ASP A 570 17.28 -3.31 18.49
CA ASP A 570 17.08 -4.41 17.54
C ASP A 570 16.53 -4.01 16.14
N TRP A 571 16.26 -2.72 15.94
CA TRP A 571 15.60 -2.13 14.76
C TRP A 571 16.39 -2.18 13.42
N ALA A 572 17.69 -2.49 13.43
CA ALA A 572 18.54 -2.42 12.23
C ALA A 572 18.95 -3.77 11.61
N ALA A 573 18.52 -4.91 12.16
CA ALA A 573 18.87 -6.23 11.63
C ALA A 573 17.66 -6.88 10.94
N PRO A 574 17.77 -7.34 9.67
CA PRO A 574 16.74 -8.17 9.06
C PRO A 574 16.45 -9.38 9.96
N ALA A 575 15.17 -9.74 10.10
CA ALA A 575 14.78 -10.93 10.83
C ALA A 575 15.50 -12.15 10.24
N ALA A 576 16.30 -12.85 11.05
CA ALA A 576 16.81 -14.16 10.66
C ALA A 576 15.60 -15.05 10.39
N GLY A 577 15.52 -15.59 9.16
CA GLY A 577 14.35 -16.28 8.65
C GLY A 577 13.79 -17.29 9.64
N ALA A 578 12.53 -17.08 10.05
CA ALA A 578 11.77 -18.11 10.73
C ALA A 578 11.48 -19.20 9.69
N ALA A 579 12.38 -20.18 9.57
CA ALA A 579 12.13 -21.35 8.76
C ALA A 579 10.84 -22.01 9.26
N VAL A 580 9.97 -22.42 8.34
CA VAL A 580 8.82 -23.29 8.65
C VAL A 580 9.39 -24.61 9.16
N ARG A 581 9.55 -24.74 10.48
CA ARG A 581 10.21 -25.90 11.08
C ARG A 581 9.28 -27.12 10.98
N PRO A 582 9.80 -28.29 10.56
CA PRO A 582 9.04 -29.53 10.62
C PRO A 582 8.66 -29.84 12.08
N ALA A 583 7.58 -30.58 12.25
CA ALA A 583 7.16 -31.08 13.55
C ALA A 583 8.27 -31.98 14.14
N THR A 584 9.05 -31.48 15.11
CA THR A 584 10.14 -32.23 15.76
C THR A 584 9.65 -33.30 16.72
N ASP A 585 8.34 -33.38 16.90
CA ASP A 585 7.63 -34.22 17.87
C ASP A 585 6.97 -35.47 17.24
N ASP A 586 7.15 -35.72 15.94
CA ASP A 586 6.56 -36.88 15.25
C ASP A 586 6.98 -38.22 15.87
N ALA A 587 8.23 -38.33 16.34
CA ALA A 587 8.70 -39.52 17.05
C ALA A 587 7.98 -39.73 18.39
N ALA A 588 7.60 -38.65 19.08
CA ALA A 588 6.82 -38.71 20.32
C ALA A 588 5.37 -39.08 20.02
N ALA A 589 4.76 -38.48 19.00
CA ALA A 589 3.42 -38.83 18.54
C ALA A 589 3.33 -40.32 18.13
N GLN A 590 4.31 -40.84 17.39
CA GLN A 590 4.37 -42.26 17.02
C GLN A 590 4.54 -43.20 18.23
N ARG A 591 5.18 -42.76 19.32
CA ARG A 591 5.24 -43.54 20.57
C ARG A 591 3.88 -43.57 21.26
N VAL A 592 3.16 -42.45 21.30
CA VAL A 592 1.79 -42.38 21.84
C VAL A 592 0.87 -43.30 21.03
N VAL A 593 0.87 -43.18 19.70
CA VAL A 593 0.06 -44.03 18.82
C VAL A 593 0.33 -45.50 19.09
N ARG A 594 1.60 -45.95 19.07
CA ARG A 594 1.96 -47.35 19.32
C ARG A 594 1.47 -47.86 20.67
N ARG A 595 1.71 -47.11 21.74
CA ARG A 595 1.26 -47.50 23.10
C ARG A 595 -0.25 -47.63 23.18
N LEU A 596 -0.99 -46.74 22.54
CA LEU A 596 -2.46 -46.80 22.51
C LEU A 596 -2.97 -47.92 21.61
N THR A 597 -2.32 -48.20 20.48
CA THR A 597 -2.62 -49.37 19.64
C THR A 597 -2.43 -50.67 20.42
N ASP A 598 -1.32 -50.81 21.15
CA ASP A 598 -1.04 -52.00 21.96
C ASP A 598 -2.05 -52.13 23.11
N ALA A 599 -2.39 -51.00 23.75
CA ALA A 599 -3.31 -50.97 24.88
C ALA A 599 -4.77 -51.20 24.49
N LEU A 600 -5.14 -50.96 23.23
CA LEU A 600 -6.48 -51.14 22.64
C LEU A 600 -6.45 -52.22 21.54
N GLY A 601 -5.68 -53.28 21.74
CA GLY A 601 -5.32 -54.27 20.73
C GLY A 601 -6.47 -55.09 20.11
N GLU A 602 -7.67 -55.07 20.71
CA GLU A 602 -8.90 -55.63 20.15
C GLU A 602 -9.52 -54.76 19.05
N GLY A 603 -9.13 -53.49 18.98
CA GLY A 603 -9.62 -52.51 18.02
C GLY A 603 -8.58 -52.07 16.99
N ALA A 604 -8.87 -50.94 16.34
CA ALA A 604 -7.97 -50.29 15.40
C ALA A 604 -7.81 -48.82 15.79
N VAL A 605 -6.58 -48.41 16.13
CA VAL A 605 -6.23 -47.03 16.47
C VAL A 605 -5.60 -46.36 15.26
N HIS A 606 -6.26 -45.35 14.73
CA HIS A 606 -5.83 -44.62 13.54
C HIS A 606 -5.34 -43.23 13.92
N LEU A 607 -4.12 -42.90 13.48
CA LEU A 607 -3.69 -41.50 13.40
C LEU A 607 -4.54 -40.77 12.37
N ALA A 608 -5.04 -39.59 12.70
CA ALA A 608 -5.91 -38.79 11.85
C ALA A 608 -5.30 -37.41 11.52
N GLY A 609 -6.01 -36.66 10.68
CA GLY A 609 -5.75 -35.24 10.48
C GLY A 609 -4.35 -34.92 9.92
N SER A 610 -3.77 -33.82 10.42
CA SER A 610 -2.55 -33.25 9.84
C SER A 610 -1.30 -34.12 9.99
N ARG A 611 -1.21 -34.89 11.08
CA ARG A 611 -0.09 -35.83 11.30
C ARG A 611 -0.19 -37.04 10.39
N ARG A 612 -1.40 -37.56 10.12
CA ARG A 612 -1.61 -38.61 9.12
C ARG A 612 -1.16 -38.17 7.72
N MET A 613 -1.49 -36.94 7.33
CA MET A 613 -1.07 -36.35 6.06
C MET A 613 0.43 -35.97 6.01
N GLY A 614 1.12 -35.94 7.16
CA GLY A 614 2.52 -35.51 7.28
C GLY A 614 2.72 -33.98 7.28
N CYS A 615 1.64 -33.19 7.26
CA CYS A 615 1.68 -31.73 7.18
C CYS A 615 1.38 -31.02 8.52
N ALA A 616 1.62 -31.68 9.65
CA ALA A 616 1.53 -31.08 10.98
C ALA A 616 2.64 -30.02 11.18
N LEU A 617 2.31 -28.96 11.91
CA LEU A 617 3.26 -27.95 12.39
C LEU A 617 3.76 -28.34 13.78
N ALA A 618 4.90 -27.79 14.21
CA ALA A 618 5.40 -28.01 15.57
C ALA A 618 4.34 -27.62 16.63
N GLY A 619 4.13 -28.49 17.62
CA GLY A 619 3.12 -28.28 18.68
C GLY A 619 1.67 -28.47 18.23
N SER A 620 1.43 -29.12 17.08
CA SER A 620 0.08 -29.55 16.70
C SER A 620 -0.37 -30.75 17.53
N ASP A 621 -1.66 -30.83 17.81
CA ASP A 621 -2.28 -31.93 18.56
C ASP A 621 -2.07 -33.29 17.85
N VAL A 622 -2.24 -34.38 18.61
CA VAL A 622 -2.26 -35.75 18.07
C VAL A 622 -3.72 -36.22 18.00
N ASP A 623 -4.30 -36.14 16.82
CA ASP A 623 -5.66 -36.61 16.54
C ASP A 623 -5.68 -38.13 16.32
N LEU A 624 -6.44 -38.85 17.14
CA LEU A 624 -6.58 -40.30 17.08
C LEU A 624 -8.06 -40.70 17.01
N VAL A 625 -8.36 -41.72 16.21
CA VAL A 625 -9.65 -42.39 16.20
C VAL A 625 -9.44 -43.86 16.51
N ALA A 626 -9.99 -44.32 17.63
CA ALA A 626 -10.01 -45.73 18.03
C ALA A 626 -11.36 -46.35 17.65
N ALA A 627 -11.34 -47.27 16.69
CA ALA A 627 -12.46 -48.12 16.34
C ALA A 627 -12.41 -49.38 17.22
N LEU A 628 -13.36 -49.55 18.13
CA LEU A 628 -13.40 -50.67 19.08
C LEU A 628 -14.64 -51.55 18.83
N PRO A 629 -14.51 -52.88 18.88
CA PRO A 629 -15.62 -53.80 18.64
C PRO A 629 -16.67 -53.76 19.76
N GLY A 630 -17.93 -54.03 19.41
CA GLY A 630 -19.04 -54.12 20.37
C GLY A 630 -19.44 -52.79 21.01
N ASP A 631 -20.10 -52.87 22.16
CA ASP A 631 -20.43 -51.71 22.99
C ASP A 631 -19.21 -51.25 23.77
N VAL A 632 -18.94 -49.95 23.77
CA VAL A 632 -17.71 -49.39 24.35
C VAL A 632 -18.01 -48.67 25.66
N ASP A 633 -17.39 -49.15 26.74
CA ASP A 633 -17.33 -48.44 28.01
C ASP A 633 -16.13 -47.48 28.04
N LEU A 634 -16.41 -46.17 27.99
CA LEU A 634 -15.39 -45.13 27.98
C LEU A 634 -14.58 -45.09 29.28
N ALA A 635 -15.16 -45.48 30.42
CA ALA A 635 -14.44 -45.53 31.69
C ALA A 635 -13.36 -46.63 31.66
N ALA A 636 -13.70 -47.81 31.15
CA ALA A 636 -12.74 -48.89 30.93
C ALA A 636 -11.64 -48.50 29.91
N VAL A 637 -12.01 -47.79 28.83
CA VAL A 637 -11.03 -47.26 27.88
C VAL A 637 -10.09 -46.27 28.57
N ARG A 638 -10.61 -45.36 29.40
CA ARG A 638 -9.82 -44.39 30.15
C ARG A 638 -8.82 -45.05 31.09
N GLU A 639 -9.21 -46.09 31.81
CA GLU A 639 -8.31 -46.84 32.70
C GLU A 639 -7.14 -47.44 31.91
N ARG A 640 -7.43 -48.07 30.77
CA ARG A 640 -6.42 -48.68 29.90
C ARG A 640 -5.49 -47.65 29.28
N VAL A 641 -6.02 -46.52 28.81
CA VAL A 641 -5.22 -45.40 28.29
C VAL A 641 -4.31 -44.83 29.39
N THR A 642 -4.81 -44.71 30.62
CA THR A 642 -4.02 -44.25 31.78
C THR A 642 -2.89 -45.22 32.11
N ALA A 643 -3.14 -46.53 32.07
CA ALA A 643 -2.12 -47.55 32.26
C ALA A 643 -1.06 -47.54 31.15
N ALA A 644 -1.47 -47.31 29.89
CA ALA A 644 -0.58 -47.29 28.73
C ALA A 644 0.31 -46.04 28.67
N LEU A 645 -0.17 -44.92 29.20
CA LEU A 645 0.52 -43.63 29.20
C LEU A 645 0.76 -43.16 30.64
N PRO A 646 1.68 -43.81 31.39
CA PRO A 646 2.02 -43.39 32.75
C PRO A 646 2.57 -41.95 32.71
N GLY A 647 2.00 -41.07 33.54
CA GLY A 647 2.31 -39.64 33.54
C GLY A 647 1.53 -38.81 32.52
N ALA A 648 0.43 -39.32 31.97
CA ALA A 648 -0.54 -38.49 31.27
C ALA A 648 -1.14 -37.43 32.22
N GLU A 649 -1.09 -36.17 31.80
CA GLU A 649 -1.66 -35.03 32.49
C GLU A 649 -3.05 -34.71 31.90
N ARG A 650 -3.91 -34.06 32.68
CA ARG A 650 -5.22 -33.52 32.24
C ARG A 650 -6.14 -34.52 31.51
N MET A 651 -6.07 -35.81 31.88
CA MET A 651 -6.93 -36.85 31.35
C MET A 651 -8.40 -36.57 31.69
N ARG A 652 -9.25 -36.40 30.68
CA ARG A 652 -10.69 -36.18 30.86
C ARG A 652 -11.52 -36.73 29.71
N GLU A 653 -12.76 -37.06 30.02
CA GLU A 653 -13.80 -37.40 29.06
C GLU A 653 -14.39 -36.13 28.44
N VAL A 654 -14.63 -36.15 27.14
CA VAL A 654 -15.23 -35.02 26.43
C VAL A 654 -16.77 -35.12 26.53
N VAL A 655 -17.34 -34.41 27.49
CA VAL A 655 -18.80 -34.38 27.73
C VAL A 655 -19.49 -33.46 26.71
N GLY A 656 -20.54 -33.95 26.03
CA GLY A 656 -21.35 -33.17 25.08
C GLY A 656 -20.84 -33.13 23.63
N ALA A 657 -19.81 -33.91 23.29
CA ALA A 657 -19.43 -34.15 21.90
C ALA A 657 -20.40 -35.15 21.23
N ARG A 658 -20.57 -35.05 19.91
CA ARG A 658 -21.37 -36.01 19.12
C ARG A 658 -20.84 -37.45 19.19
N VAL A 659 -19.53 -37.60 19.43
CA VAL A 659 -18.85 -38.88 19.55
C VAL A 659 -18.01 -38.86 20.84
N PRO A 660 -18.09 -39.91 21.69
CA PRO A 660 -17.34 -39.98 22.93
C PRO A 660 -15.83 -40.03 22.70
N GLY A 661 -15.06 -39.57 23.66
CA GLY A 661 -13.61 -39.55 23.56
C GLY A 661 -12.90 -39.03 24.81
N LEU A 662 -11.58 -39.09 24.76
CA LEU A 662 -10.67 -38.66 25.80
C LEU A 662 -9.76 -37.54 25.27
N ARG A 663 -9.51 -36.53 26.11
CA ARG A 663 -8.45 -35.54 25.88
C ARG A 663 -7.44 -35.63 27.02
N LEU A 664 -6.17 -35.62 26.68
CA LEU A 664 -5.06 -35.71 27.63
C LEU A 664 -3.83 -34.98 27.09
N ARG A 665 -2.81 -34.82 27.95
CA ARG A 665 -1.49 -34.33 27.57
C ARG A 665 -0.42 -35.36 27.97
N HIS A 666 0.47 -35.71 27.04
CA HIS A 666 1.55 -36.66 27.32
C HIS A 666 2.81 -36.30 26.52
N GLY A 667 3.97 -36.26 27.19
CA GLY A 667 5.24 -35.94 26.53
C GLY A 667 5.28 -34.55 25.88
N GLY A 668 4.53 -33.59 26.44
CA GLY A 668 4.39 -32.23 25.90
C GLY A 668 3.41 -32.09 24.74
N LEU A 669 2.73 -33.16 24.35
CA LEU A 669 1.72 -33.18 23.28
C LEU A 669 0.32 -33.25 23.84
N ASP A 670 -0.58 -32.44 23.29
CA ASP A 670 -2.02 -32.59 23.51
C ASP A 670 -2.55 -33.69 22.58
N VAL A 671 -3.30 -34.64 23.12
CA VAL A 671 -3.78 -35.84 22.43
C VAL A 671 -5.31 -35.88 22.52
N ASP A 672 -5.94 -35.96 21.35
CA ASP A 672 -7.38 -36.07 21.19
C ASP A 672 -7.72 -37.47 20.69
N LEU A 673 -8.31 -38.30 21.56
CA LEU A 673 -8.69 -39.67 21.26
C LEU A 673 -10.21 -39.79 21.14
N VAL A 674 -10.71 -39.91 19.92
CA VAL A 674 -12.11 -40.20 19.63
C VAL A 674 -12.32 -41.70 19.63
N VAL A 675 -13.40 -42.18 20.24
CA VAL A 675 -13.70 -43.60 20.36
C VAL A 675 -15.00 -43.94 19.63
N VAL A 676 -14.92 -44.87 18.69
CA VAL A 676 -16.04 -45.29 17.84
C VAL A 676 -16.32 -46.77 18.10
N ALA A 677 -17.54 -47.06 18.54
CA ALA A 677 -18.05 -48.42 18.64
C ALA A 677 -18.38 -48.94 17.23
N THR A 678 -17.81 -50.08 16.85
CA THR A 678 -18.00 -50.66 15.50
C THR A 678 -19.11 -51.70 15.43
N GLY A 679 -19.67 -52.09 16.59
CA GLY A 679 -20.67 -53.14 16.68
C GLY A 679 -20.15 -54.45 16.06
N SER A 680 -20.83 -54.95 15.05
CA SER A 680 -20.46 -56.17 14.31
C SER A 680 -19.45 -55.93 13.17
N ILE A 681 -19.15 -54.68 12.82
CA ILE A 681 -18.18 -54.38 11.76
C ILE A 681 -16.76 -54.60 12.33
N PRO A 682 -15.89 -55.35 11.63
CA PRO A 682 -14.50 -55.51 12.03
C PRO A 682 -13.81 -54.14 12.21
N ALA A 683 -13.13 -53.93 13.34
CA ALA A 683 -12.54 -52.64 13.69
C ALA A 683 -11.62 -52.05 12.60
N ARG A 684 -10.91 -52.91 11.86
CA ARG A 684 -10.01 -52.51 10.76
C ARG A 684 -10.73 -52.03 9.51
N GLU A 685 -11.97 -52.46 9.28
CA GLU A 685 -12.81 -52.06 8.15
C GLU A 685 -13.68 -50.83 8.47
N ALA A 686 -13.69 -50.39 9.73
CA ALA A 686 -14.59 -49.34 10.21
C ALA A 686 -14.47 -48.03 9.41
N SER A 687 -13.25 -47.61 9.04
CA SER A 687 -13.03 -46.40 8.24
C SER A 687 -13.63 -46.51 6.84
N ASP A 688 -13.45 -47.64 6.17
CA ASP A 688 -13.93 -47.89 4.80
C ASP A 688 -15.45 -48.03 4.75
N ARG A 689 -16.02 -48.70 5.76
CA ARG A 689 -17.45 -48.98 5.91
C ARG A 689 -18.17 -47.98 6.83
N ARG A 690 -17.58 -46.81 7.08
CA ARG A 690 -18.07 -45.85 8.09
C ARG A 690 -19.51 -45.39 7.88
N ALA A 691 -20.00 -45.39 6.63
CA ALA A 691 -21.39 -45.03 6.32
C ALA A 691 -22.42 -46.00 6.93
N GLU A 692 -21.99 -47.22 7.30
CA GLU A 692 -22.83 -48.25 7.92
C GLU A 692 -22.90 -48.10 9.46
N LEU A 693 -22.05 -47.27 10.08
CA LEU A 693 -21.91 -47.12 11.53
C LEU A 693 -22.77 -46.00 12.14
N GLY A 694 -23.62 -45.36 11.34
CA GLY A 694 -24.40 -44.18 11.74
C GLY A 694 -23.65 -42.86 11.54
N GLU A 695 -24.39 -41.75 11.57
CA GLU A 695 -23.89 -40.43 11.16
C GLU A 695 -22.70 -39.95 12.01
N ASP A 696 -22.80 -40.08 13.34
CA ASP A 696 -21.77 -39.58 14.26
C ASP A 696 -20.46 -40.37 14.12
N ALA A 697 -20.53 -41.70 14.06
CA ALA A 697 -19.38 -42.57 13.79
C ALA A 697 -18.76 -42.28 12.41
N ALA A 698 -19.60 -42.08 11.38
CA ALA A 698 -19.14 -41.72 10.04
C ALA A 698 -18.38 -40.38 10.02
N ILE A 699 -18.83 -39.39 10.79
CA ILE A 699 -18.15 -38.09 10.90
C ILE A 699 -16.79 -38.24 11.62
N ALA A 700 -16.72 -39.01 12.72
CA ALA A 700 -15.47 -39.24 13.43
C ALA A 700 -14.42 -39.93 12.56
N LEU A 701 -14.82 -41.01 11.89
CA LEU A 701 -13.96 -41.80 11.01
C LEU A 701 -13.60 -41.04 9.71
N SER A 702 -14.36 -40.00 9.33
CA SER A 702 -14.04 -39.19 8.15
C SER A 702 -12.65 -38.56 8.24
N SER A 703 -12.18 -38.22 9.44
CA SER A 703 -10.84 -37.64 9.64
C SER A 703 -9.68 -38.57 9.21
N VAL A 704 -9.91 -39.89 9.19
CA VAL A 704 -8.96 -40.92 8.73
C VAL A 704 -9.01 -41.02 7.21
N SER A 705 -10.20 -41.24 6.66
CA SER A 705 -10.42 -41.40 5.22
C SER A 705 -10.17 -40.11 4.42
N ASP A 706 -10.41 -38.94 5.01
CA ASP A 706 -10.19 -37.65 4.38
C ASP A 706 -8.69 -37.43 4.15
N ALA A 707 -7.87 -37.76 5.15
CA ALA A 707 -6.41 -37.69 5.02
C ALA A 707 -5.86 -38.70 4.01
N GLU A 708 -6.45 -39.90 3.92
CA GLU A 708 -6.11 -40.86 2.86
C GLU A 708 -6.50 -40.38 1.47
N ALA A 709 -7.70 -39.83 1.30
CA ALA A 709 -8.17 -39.29 0.03
C ALA A 709 -7.28 -38.14 -0.48
N VAL A 710 -6.81 -37.26 0.42
CA VAL A 710 -5.81 -36.24 0.09
C VAL A 710 -4.51 -36.86 -0.40
N LEU A 711 -3.96 -37.83 0.34
CA LEU A 711 -2.69 -38.49 -0.04
C LEU A 711 -2.81 -39.26 -1.36
N THR A 712 -3.93 -39.93 -1.59
CA THR A 712 -4.24 -40.63 -2.84
C THR A 712 -4.35 -39.65 -4.01
N ALA A 713 -5.03 -38.52 -3.82
CA ALA A 713 -5.17 -37.49 -4.86
C ALA A 713 -3.84 -36.83 -5.25
N VAL A 714 -2.91 -36.70 -4.31
CA VAL A 714 -1.55 -36.20 -4.56
C VAL A 714 -0.70 -37.25 -5.28
N GLY A 715 -0.84 -38.52 -4.91
CA GLY A 715 -0.03 -39.62 -5.43
C GLY A 715 1.32 -39.76 -4.74
N VAL A 716 1.85 -40.99 -4.70
CA VAL A 716 3.03 -41.37 -3.92
C VAL A 716 4.28 -40.55 -4.29
N HIS A 717 4.48 -40.27 -5.58
CA HIS A 717 5.65 -39.56 -6.09
C HIS A 717 5.66 -38.05 -5.80
N ARG A 718 4.50 -37.47 -5.42
CA ARG A 718 4.34 -36.03 -5.21
C ARG A 718 4.10 -35.66 -3.73
N ARG A 719 4.20 -36.64 -2.83
CA ARG A 719 3.90 -36.50 -1.41
C ARG A 719 4.82 -35.51 -0.72
N GLU A 720 6.11 -35.50 -1.04
CA GLU A 720 7.07 -34.58 -0.43
C GLU A 720 6.76 -33.13 -0.79
N GLN A 721 6.51 -32.84 -2.07
CA GLN A 721 6.15 -31.51 -2.54
C GLN A 721 4.85 -31.01 -1.89
N PHE A 722 3.84 -31.90 -1.77
CA PHE A 722 2.62 -31.59 -1.04
C PHE A 722 2.89 -31.26 0.43
N VAL A 723 3.69 -32.06 1.13
CA VAL A 723 3.99 -31.83 2.56
C VAL A 723 4.68 -30.48 2.76
N VAL A 724 5.65 -30.14 1.92
CA VAL A 724 6.36 -28.84 1.98
C VAL A 724 5.38 -27.69 1.76
N LEU A 725 4.58 -27.74 0.68
CA LEU A 725 3.61 -26.69 0.36
C LEU A 725 2.54 -26.56 1.45
N ALA A 726 1.94 -27.67 1.88
CA ALA A 726 0.88 -27.67 2.88
C ALA A 726 1.36 -27.16 4.24
N ARG A 727 2.58 -27.48 4.66
CA ARG A 727 3.17 -26.91 5.88
C ARG A 727 3.37 -25.41 5.75
N GLY A 728 3.93 -24.96 4.63
CA GLY A 728 4.15 -23.54 4.36
C GLY A 728 2.84 -22.74 4.38
N VAL A 729 1.82 -23.20 3.64
CA VAL A 729 0.50 -22.58 3.59
C VAL A 729 -0.18 -22.56 4.96
N LYS A 730 -0.10 -23.65 5.73
CA LYS A 730 -0.68 -23.68 7.09
C LYS A 730 0.04 -22.74 8.06
N ALA A 731 1.36 -22.64 7.96
CA ALA A 731 2.14 -21.72 8.77
C ALA A 731 1.79 -20.27 8.43
N TRP A 732 1.68 -19.94 7.13
CA TRP A 732 1.19 -18.66 6.65
C TRP A 732 -0.23 -18.38 7.15
N ALA A 733 -1.19 -19.28 6.91
CA ALA A 733 -2.58 -19.10 7.34
C ALA A 733 -2.70 -18.85 8.86
N ARG A 734 -1.89 -19.56 9.66
CA ARG A 734 -1.80 -19.34 11.10
C ARG A 734 -1.22 -17.98 11.46
N ALA A 735 -0.11 -17.58 10.84
CA ALA A 735 0.48 -16.27 11.05
C ALA A 735 -0.46 -15.12 10.64
N ARG A 736 -1.36 -15.38 9.67
CA ARG A 736 -2.34 -14.41 9.18
C ARG A 736 -3.69 -14.46 9.92
N GLY A 737 -3.87 -15.35 10.89
CA GLY A 737 -5.13 -15.52 11.63
C GLY A 737 -6.30 -15.95 10.74
N LEU A 738 -6.01 -16.72 9.69
CA LEU A 738 -6.98 -17.31 8.76
C LEU A 738 -7.29 -18.77 9.13
N ASP A 739 -6.62 -19.31 10.16
CA ASP A 739 -6.82 -20.67 10.65
C ASP A 739 -7.88 -20.72 11.76
N GLY A 740 -8.49 -21.90 11.91
CA GLY A 740 -9.39 -22.18 13.04
C GLY A 740 -10.86 -21.85 12.75
N ALA A 741 -11.62 -22.89 12.41
CA ALA A 741 -13.06 -22.80 12.16
C ALA A 741 -13.88 -22.13 13.28
N PRO A 742 -13.58 -22.30 14.60
CA PRO A 742 -14.32 -21.59 15.64
C PRO A 742 -14.22 -20.06 15.56
N PHE A 743 -13.17 -19.53 14.94
CA PHE A 743 -12.90 -18.10 14.82
C PHE A 743 -13.30 -17.53 13.43
N GLY A 744 -14.00 -18.33 12.61
CA GLY A 744 -14.43 -17.93 11.27
C GLY A 744 -13.40 -18.18 10.16
N GLY A 745 -12.23 -18.76 10.50
CA GLY A 745 -11.20 -19.13 9.53
C GLY A 745 -11.42 -20.49 8.86
N LEU A 746 -10.53 -20.86 7.94
CA LEU A 746 -10.56 -22.15 7.25
C LEU A 746 -9.99 -23.25 8.16
N PRO A 747 -10.58 -24.47 8.16
CA PRO A 747 -10.02 -25.59 8.91
C PRO A 747 -8.74 -26.11 8.23
N GLY A 748 -7.90 -26.80 8.99
CA GLY A 748 -6.64 -27.35 8.48
C GLY A 748 -6.80 -28.30 7.28
N VAL A 749 -7.93 -29.02 7.21
CA VAL A 749 -8.26 -29.90 6.07
C VAL A 749 -8.53 -29.11 4.78
N ALA A 750 -9.15 -27.94 4.86
CA ALA A 750 -9.41 -27.10 3.68
C ALA A 750 -8.08 -26.63 3.07
N TRP A 751 -7.15 -26.13 3.89
CA TRP A 751 -5.80 -25.77 3.43
C TRP A 751 -5.04 -26.94 2.80
N ALA A 752 -5.21 -28.16 3.34
CA ALA A 752 -4.62 -29.36 2.75
C ALA A 752 -5.23 -29.71 1.38
N VAL A 753 -6.55 -29.58 1.22
CA VAL A 753 -7.23 -29.77 -0.08
C VAL A 753 -6.72 -28.76 -1.12
N LEU A 754 -6.61 -27.48 -0.75
CA LEU A 754 -6.09 -26.44 -1.65
C LEU A 754 -4.65 -26.76 -2.08
N ALA A 755 -3.77 -27.13 -1.14
CA ALA A 755 -2.39 -27.50 -1.45
C ALA A 755 -2.32 -28.76 -2.33
N ALA A 756 -3.12 -29.79 -2.03
CA ALA A 756 -3.17 -31.02 -2.80
C ALA A 756 -3.62 -30.77 -4.25
N LEU A 757 -4.64 -29.93 -4.45
CA LEU A 757 -5.11 -29.54 -5.77
C LEU A 757 -4.06 -28.74 -6.55
N THR A 758 -3.31 -27.85 -5.89
CA THR A 758 -2.19 -27.15 -6.52
C THR A 758 -1.13 -28.12 -7.03
N VAL A 759 -0.69 -29.08 -6.19
CA VAL A 759 0.29 -30.09 -6.61
C VAL A 759 -0.25 -30.97 -7.73
N ARG A 760 -1.50 -31.40 -7.64
CA ARG A 760 -2.15 -32.27 -8.65
C ARG A 760 -2.33 -31.57 -10.01
N ARG A 761 -2.67 -30.28 -10.00
CA ARG A 761 -2.93 -29.48 -11.22
C ARG A 761 -1.68 -28.88 -11.86
N SER A 762 -0.51 -29.05 -11.23
CA SER A 762 0.77 -28.53 -11.74
C SER A 762 1.81 -29.64 -11.86
N PRO A 763 1.59 -30.59 -12.80
CA PRO A 763 2.51 -31.71 -13.00
C PRO A 763 3.91 -31.26 -13.40
N ASP A 764 4.01 -30.12 -14.09
CA ASP A 764 5.22 -29.45 -14.60
C ASP A 764 6.10 -28.82 -13.49
N LEU A 765 5.51 -28.47 -12.35
CA LEU A 765 6.22 -27.80 -11.26
C LEU A 765 6.74 -28.81 -10.23
N VAL A 766 8.08 -28.92 -10.16
CA VAL A 766 8.77 -29.80 -9.21
C VAL A 766 9.43 -29.04 -8.05
N ASP A 767 9.70 -27.76 -8.23
CA ASP A 767 10.32 -26.92 -7.22
C ASP A 767 9.27 -26.30 -6.27
N SER A 768 9.68 -26.11 -5.01
CA SER A 768 8.77 -25.62 -3.96
C SER A 768 8.38 -24.15 -4.16
N ALA A 769 9.24 -23.33 -4.78
CA ALA A 769 8.97 -21.92 -5.01
C ALA A 769 7.90 -21.71 -6.10
N GLY A 770 7.99 -22.46 -7.20
CA GLY A 770 7.00 -22.50 -8.27
C GLY A 770 5.63 -22.98 -7.78
N LEU A 771 5.59 -24.04 -6.97
CA LEU A 771 4.36 -24.52 -6.34
C LEU A 771 3.74 -23.48 -5.38
N LEU A 772 4.57 -22.76 -4.62
CA LEU A 772 4.11 -21.69 -3.73
C LEU A 772 3.52 -20.51 -4.51
N ARG A 773 4.20 -20.05 -5.58
CA ARG A 773 3.69 -19.02 -6.51
C ARG A 773 2.36 -19.44 -7.12
N ARG A 774 2.30 -20.69 -7.61
CA ARG A 774 1.09 -21.24 -8.21
C ARG A 774 -0.05 -21.32 -7.21
N PHE A 775 0.22 -21.73 -5.96
CA PHE A 775 -0.78 -21.79 -4.90
C PHE A 775 -1.42 -20.42 -4.70
N PHE A 776 -0.63 -19.40 -4.36
CA PHE A 776 -1.17 -18.07 -4.05
C PHE A 776 -1.83 -17.43 -5.27
N GLY A 777 -1.22 -17.50 -6.46
CA GLY A 777 -1.82 -16.94 -7.68
C GLY A 777 -3.14 -17.62 -8.07
N THR A 778 -3.23 -18.95 -7.92
CA THR A 778 -4.47 -19.69 -8.25
C THR A 778 -5.60 -19.34 -7.30
N TRP A 779 -5.34 -19.37 -5.99
CA TRP A 779 -6.39 -19.19 -4.99
C TRP A 779 -6.74 -17.71 -4.75
N ALA A 780 -5.83 -16.78 -5.02
CA ALA A 780 -6.14 -15.34 -5.04
C ALA A 780 -7.13 -14.99 -6.16
N ALA A 781 -6.96 -15.58 -7.35
CA ALA A 781 -7.82 -15.37 -8.51
C ALA A 781 -9.03 -16.32 -8.59
N TRP A 782 -9.25 -17.17 -7.58
CA TRP A 782 -10.31 -18.18 -7.61
C TRP A 782 -11.69 -17.56 -7.43
N ASP A 783 -12.66 -17.97 -8.24
CA ASP A 783 -14.07 -17.66 -8.00
C ASP A 783 -14.60 -18.54 -6.86
N TRP A 784 -14.65 -18.01 -5.65
CA TRP A 784 -15.05 -18.74 -4.45
C TRP A 784 -16.53 -19.19 -4.42
N ARG A 785 -17.34 -18.76 -5.40
CA ARG A 785 -18.67 -19.33 -5.66
C ARG A 785 -18.58 -20.76 -6.19
N GLU A 786 -17.49 -21.10 -6.86
CA GLU A 786 -17.21 -22.44 -7.37
C GLU A 786 -16.68 -23.34 -6.25
N PRO A 787 -17.33 -24.49 -5.96
CA PRO A 787 -16.88 -25.43 -4.95
C PRO A 787 -15.49 -26.00 -5.27
N VAL A 788 -14.66 -26.07 -4.23
CA VAL A 788 -13.32 -26.65 -4.30
C VAL A 788 -13.32 -28.02 -3.65
N GLY A 789 -13.11 -29.08 -4.42
CA GLY A 789 -13.07 -30.46 -3.92
C GLY A 789 -12.11 -31.35 -4.70
N LEU A 790 -11.77 -32.50 -4.12
CA LEU A 790 -10.96 -33.52 -4.80
C LEU A 790 -11.78 -34.33 -5.81
N THR A 791 -13.08 -34.48 -5.55
CA THR A 791 -14.06 -35.17 -6.39
C THR A 791 -14.98 -34.17 -7.12
N PRO A 792 -15.46 -34.49 -8.32
CA PRO A 792 -16.31 -33.60 -9.13
C PRO A 792 -17.78 -33.49 -8.68
N GLU A 793 -18.19 -34.22 -7.64
CA GLU A 793 -19.60 -34.40 -7.24
C GLU A 793 -20.15 -33.28 -6.30
N GLY A 794 -19.44 -32.15 -6.21
CA GLY A 794 -19.79 -31.04 -5.32
C GLY A 794 -20.88 -30.13 -5.87
N ARG A 795 -21.98 -29.94 -5.13
CA ARG A 795 -22.96 -28.87 -5.42
C ARG A 795 -22.59 -27.58 -4.68
N GLY A 796 -22.81 -26.44 -5.32
CA GLY A 796 -22.70 -25.13 -4.68
C GLY A 796 -23.66 -25.01 -3.50
N THR A 797 -23.15 -24.58 -2.35
CA THR A 797 -23.94 -24.45 -1.10
C THR A 797 -24.54 -23.05 -0.92
N GLY A 798 -24.20 -22.10 -1.80
CA GLY A 798 -24.53 -20.68 -1.62
C GLY A 798 -23.69 -19.96 -0.56
N ALA A 799 -22.76 -20.66 0.10
CA ALA A 799 -21.81 -20.07 1.05
C ALA A 799 -20.76 -19.21 0.33
N ALA A 800 -20.17 -18.24 1.04
CA ALA A 800 -19.16 -17.34 0.50
C ALA A 800 -17.88 -18.08 0.06
N VAL A 801 -17.50 -19.14 0.80
CA VAL A 801 -16.39 -20.03 0.47
C VAL A 801 -16.85 -21.47 0.63
N THR A 802 -16.73 -22.28 -0.42
CA THR A 802 -17.08 -23.71 -0.38
C THR A 802 -15.86 -24.58 -0.67
N VAL A 803 -15.23 -25.12 0.38
CA VAL A 803 -14.24 -26.21 0.27
C VAL A 803 -14.87 -27.49 0.80
N LEU A 804 -14.80 -28.55 0.01
CA LEU A 804 -15.46 -29.82 0.26
C LEU A 804 -14.56 -30.80 0.99
N THR A 805 -15.15 -31.68 1.81
CA THR A 805 -14.43 -32.77 2.45
C THR A 805 -13.84 -33.72 1.40
N PRO A 806 -12.62 -34.25 1.63
CA PRO A 806 -11.93 -35.11 0.65
C PRO A 806 -12.63 -36.43 0.31
N SER A 807 -13.41 -37.00 1.24
CA SER A 807 -14.02 -38.31 1.10
C SER A 807 -15.53 -38.31 1.40
N GLY A 808 -16.27 -39.28 0.84
CA GLY A 808 -17.73 -39.37 0.96
C GLY A 808 -18.23 -39.72 2.37
N PRO A 809 -19.42 -39.29 2.81
CA PRO A 809 -20.30 -38.32 2.16
C PRO A 809 -19.67 -36.93 2.13
N VAL A 810 -19.60 -36.33 0.93
CA VAL A 810 -18.94 -35.05 0.70
C VAL A 810 -19.81 -33.91 1.23
N ARG A 811 -19.22 -33.03 2.06
CA ARG A 811 -19.87 -31.85 2.65
C ARG A 811 -18.96 -30.64 2.61
N SER A 812 -19.53 -29.44 2.77
CA SER A 812 -18.71 -28.23 2.97
C SER A 812 -18.02 -28.27 4.33
N CYS A 813 -16.75 -27.87 4.39
CA CYS A 813 -15.99 -27.69 5.63
C CYS A 813 -15.69 -26.22 5.95
N THR A 814 -16.29 -25.29 5.20
CA THR A 814 -16.02 -23.84 5.29
C THR A 814 -17.27 -22.99 5.49
N GLU A 815 -18.39 -23.58 5.92
CA GLU A 815 -19.66 -22.88 6.16
C GLU A 815 -19.57 -21.74 7.21
N GLN A 816 -18.53 -21.74 8.04
CA GLN A 816 -18.24 -20.66 8.98
C GLN A 816 -17.73 -19.38 8.32
N VAL A 817 -17.25 -19.45 7.08
CA VAL A 817 -16.64 -18.32 6.38
C VAL A 817 -17.75 -17.51 5.72
N GLY A 818 -18.08 -16.36 6.31
CA GLY A 818 -19.04 -15.41 5.74
C GLY A 818 -18.42 -14.52 4.65
N PRO A 819 -19.20 -13.62 4.02
CA PRO A 819 -18.72 -12.70 2.98
C PRO A 819 -17.48 -11.87 3.37
N HIS A 820 -17.45 -11.34 4.58
CA HIS A 820 -16.27 -10.59 5.05
C HIS A 820 -15.04 -11.48 5.29
N GLY A 821 -15.26 -12.74 5.68
CA GLY A 821 -14.18 -13.72 5.76
C GLY A 821 -13.59 -14.05 4.39
N LEU A 822 -14.42 -14.05 3.34
CA LEU A 822 -13.98 -14.15 1.95
C LEU A 822 -13.17 -12.92 1.51
N ASP A 823 -13.60 -11.71 1.86
CA ASP A 823 -12.86 -10.48 1.53
C ASP A 823 -11.46 -10.51 2.17
N LEU A 824 -11.39 -10.87 3.45
CA LEU A 824 -10.13 -11.02 4.17
C LEU A 824 -9.25 -12.12 3.54
N LEU A 825 -9.82 -13.29 3.27
CA LEU A 825 -9.12 -14.40 2.64
C LEU A 825 -8.51 -13.98 1.29
N SER A 826 -9.30 -13.31 0.45
CA SER A 826 -8.89 -12.83 -0.87
C SER A 826 -7.75 -11.81 -0.77
N GLN A 827 -7.89 -10.80 0.09
CA GLN A 827 -6.85 -9.79 0.32
C GLN A 827 -5.53 -10.42 0.78
N GLU A 828 -5.60 -11.39 1.69
CA GLU A 828 -4.41 -12.05 2.21
C GLU A 828 -3.74 -12.95 1.16
N LEU A 829 -4.51 -13.66 0.34
CA LEU A 829 -4.00 -14.47 -0.77
C LEU A 829 -3.33 -13.60 -1.84
N TYR A 830 -3.94 -12.47 -2.21
CA TYR A 830 -3.35 -11.50 -3.14
C TYR A 830 -2.04 -10.92 -2.61
N ARG A 831 -2.04 -10.45 -1.35
CA ARG A 831 -0.81 -9.95 -0.71
C ARG A 831 0.30 -11.00 -0.71
N ALA A 832 -0.05 -12.24 -0.36
CA ALA A 832 0.92 -13.33 -0.35
C ALA A 832 1.47 -13.63 -1.76
N TRP A 833 0.62 -13.56 -2.78
CA TRP A 833 1.06 -13.68 -4.17
C TRP A 833 2.05 -12.56 -4.55
N GLU A 834 1.73 -11.30 -4.28
CA GLU A 834 2.63 -10.15 -4.54
C GLU A 834 3.98 -10.29 -3.82
N THR A 835 3.97 -10.67 -2.53
CA THR A 835 5.19 -10.93 -1.75
C THR A 835 6.05 -12.00 -2.41
N VAL A 836 5.46 -13.10 -2.87
CA VAL A 836 6.23 -14.18 -3.52
C VAL A 836 6.73 -13.78 -4.91
N GLU A 837 5.96 -13.01 -5.69
CA GLU A 837 6.39 -12.47 -6.99
C GLU A 837 7.56 -11.48 -6.84
N ALA A 838 7.47 -10.54 -5.88
CA ALA A 838 8.53 -9.59 -5.60
C ALA A 838 9.82 -10.28 -5.08
N ALA A 839 9.66 -11.29 -4.22
CA ALA A 839 10.78 -12.09 -3.74
C ALA A 839 11.47 -12.85 -4.88
N ALA A 840 10.69 -13.40 -5.82
CA ALA A 840 11.23 -14.06 -7.01
C ALA A 840 11.99 -13.08 -7.93
N GLY A 841 11.48 -11.86 -8.12
CA GLY A 841 12.15 -10.83 -8.93
C GLY A 841 13.44 -10.29 -8.33
N SER A 842 13.56 -10.32 -6.99
CA SER A 842 14.72 -9.81 -6.24
C SER A 842 15.69 -10.88 -5.73
N GLY A 843 15.34 -12.17 -5.86
CA GLY A 843 16.12 -13.29 -5.33
C GLY A 843 16.12 -13.40 -3.80
N THR A 844 15.10 -12.87 -3.13
CA THR A 844 14.98 -12.87 -1.67
C THR A 844 14.08 -14.00 -1.16
N ASP A 845 14.17 -14.35 0.13
CA ASP A 845 13.27 -15.34 0.77
C ASP A 845 11.91 -14.68 1.10
N PRO A 846 10.77 -15.20 0.58
CA PRO A 846 9.46 -14.64 0.88
C PRO A 846 8.94 -14.99 2.29
N TRP A 847 9.45 -16.03 2.94
CA TRP A 847 8.88 -16.54 4.20
C TRP A 847 8.86 -15.53 5.36
N PRO A 848 9.91 -14.72 5.61
CA PRO A 848 9.88 -13.71 6.66
C PRO A 848 8.69 -12.74 6.54
N GLU A 849 8.32 -12.35 5.32
CA GLU A 849 7.20 -11.45 5.09
C GLU A 849 5.85 -12.18 5.08
N LEU A 850 5.80 -13.41 4.54
CA LEU A 850 4.60 -14.25 4.58
C LEU A 850 4.19 -14.63 6.02
N LEU A 851 5.16 -14.88 6.89
CA LEU A 851 4.94 -15.23 8.30
C LEU A 851 4.83 -14.01 9.22
N CYS A 852 4.92 -12.80 8.67
CA CYS A 852 4.65 -11.57 9.40
C CYS A 852 3.13 -11.48 9.68
N PRO A 853 2.66 -11.24 10.91
CA PRO A 853 1.25 -11.03 11.17
C PRO A 853 0.69 -9.81 10.42
N PRO A 854 -0.62 -9.79 10.08
CA PRO A 854 -1.26 -8.63 9.51
C PRO A 854 -1.17 -7.45 10.50
N PRO A 855 -1.10 -6.22 9.99
CA PRO A 855 -1.06 -5.03 10.82
C PRO A 855 -2.46 -4.73 11.38
N LEU A 856 -2.98 -5.58 12.26
CA LEU A 856 -4.39 -5.53 12.67
C LEU A 856 -4.78 -4.23 13.37
N HIS A 857 -3.84 -3.57 14.06
CA HIS A 857 -4.03 -2.26 14.64
C HIS A 857 -4.28 -1.15 13.61
N ARG A 858 -3.88 -1.36 12.35
CA ARG A 858 -4.27 -0.51 11.20
C ARG A 858 -5.64 -0.86 10.64
N ARG A 859 -6.16 -2.07 10.89
CA ARG A 859 -7.47 -2.54 10.39
C ARG A 859 -8.62 -2.26 11.33
N HIS A 860 -8.33 -2.17 12.63
CA HIS A 860 -9.36 -2.08 13.66
C HIS A 860 -9.10 -0.90 14.60
N ALA A 861 -10.04 0.04 14.60
CA ALA A 861 -10.05 1.18 15.50
C ALA A 861 -10.35 0.78 16.95
N ALA A 862 -11.06 -0.34 17.16
CA ALA A 862 -11.31 -0.90 18.49
C ALA A 862 -11.39 -2.43 18.44
N TRP A 863 -11.38 -3.03 19.63
CA TRP A 863 -11.35 -4.46 19.87
C TRP A 863 -12.38 -4.86 20.92
N ALA A 864 -13.01 -6.03 20.76
CA ALA A 864 -13.67 -6.74 21.84
C ALA A 864 -12.71 -7.79 22.40
N VAL A 865 -12.41 -7.70 23.70
CA VAL A 865 -11.53 -8.65 24.39
C VAL A 865 -12.37 -9.59 25.24
N VAL A 866 -12.41 -10.86 24.83
CA VAL A 866 -13.10 -11.93 25.57
C VAL A 866 -12.14 -12.52 26.59
N THR A 867 -12.45 -12.37 27.88
CA THR A 867 -11.63 -12.83 29.00
C THR A 867 -12.28 -14.02 29.69
N VAL A 868 -11.57 -15.16 29.69
CA VAL A 868 -11.97 -16.40 30.35
C VAL A 868 -11.16 -16.55 31.64
N PRO A 869 -11.76 -16.47 32.84
CA PRO A 869 -11.03 -16.47 34.09
C PRO A 869 -10.43 -17.85 34.39
N ARG A 870 -9.18 -17.88 34.84
CA ARG A 870 -8.52 -19.11 35.30
C ARG A 870 -8.75 -19.27 36.81
N ARG A 871 -9.66 -20.17 37.19
CA ARG A 871 -9.93 -20.53 38.60
C ARG A 871 -9.25 -21.86 38.96
N ARG A 872 -9.89 -22.98 38.58
CA ARG A 872 -9.30 -24.33 38.56
C ARG A 872 -9.05 -24.75 37.12
N GLU A 873 -7.99 -25.54 36.90
CA GLU A 873 -7.53 -25.89 35.55
C GLU A 873 -8.54 -26.73 34.75
N ASP A 874 -9.20 -27.69 35.40
CA ASP A 874 -10.24 -28.55 34.80
C ASP A 874 -11.47 -27.75 34.36
N VAL A 875 -11.97 -26.88 35.24
CA VAL A 875 -13.11 -25.98 34.97
C VAL A 875 -12.76 -24.95 33.91
N PHE A 876 -11.53 -24.46 33.92
CA PHE A 876 -11.04 -23.50 32.93
C PHE A 876 -11.01 -24.09 31.53
N ASP A 877 -10.47 -25.30 31.36
CA ASP A 877 -10.36 -25.92 30.04
C ASP A 877 -11.74 -26.26 29.44
N GLU A 878 -12.73 -26.62 30.26
CA GLU A 878 -14.12 -26.80 29.84
C GLU A 878 -14.77 -25.47 29.41
N LEU A 879 -14.69 -24.45 30.28
CA LEU A 879 -15.24 -23.13 30.02
C LEU A 879 -14.63 -22.51 28.76
N ASN A 880 -13.31 -22.63 28.60
CA ASN A 880 -12.58 -22.16 27.43
C ASN A 880 -13.02 -22.90 26.15
N GLY A 881 -13.25 -24.21 26.23
CA GLY A 881 -13.83 -24.99 25.14
C GLY A 881 -15.21 -24.48 24.70
N ARG A 882 -16.09 -24.18 25.67
CA ARG A 882 -17.42 -23.62 25.42
C ARG A 882 -17.36 -22.22 24.80
N VAL A 883 -16.43 -21.37 25.26
CA VAL A 883 -16.19 -20.03 24.67
C VAL A 883 -15.75 -20.15 23.21
N ARG A 884 -14.76 -21.00 22.92
CA ARG A 884 -14.31 -21.27 21.55
C ARG A 884 -15.46 -21.78 20.67
N GLY A 885 -16.25 -22.74 21.17
CA GLY A 885 -17.41 -23.28 20.45
C GLY A 885 -18.50 -22.26 20.14
N ARG A 886 -18.61 -21.17 20.93
CA ARG A 886 -19.59 -20.10 20.75
C ARG A 886 -19.03 -18.85 20.05
N MET A 887 -17.75 -18.82 19.69
CA MET A 887 -17.11 -17.65 19.08
C MET A 887 -17.77 -17.25 17.73
N ARG A 888 -18.15 -18.23 16.91
CA ARG A 888 -18.94 -18.00 15.68
C ARG A 888 -20.26 -17.28 15.93
N ALA A 889 -20.95 -17.62 17.02
CA ALA A 889 -22.21 -16.98 17.39
C ALA A 889 -22.00 -15.51 17.80
N LEU A 890 -20.88 -15.21 18.48
CA LEU A 890 -20.51 -13.83 18.81
C LEU A 890 -20.22 -13.01 17.55
N LEU A 891 -19.41 -13.55 16.62
CA LEU A 891 -19.11 -12.89 15.34
C LEU A 891 -20.38 -12.61 14.55
N ARG A 892 -21.31 -13.57 14.49
CA ARG A 892 -22.62 -13.37 13.86
C ARG A 892 -23.42 -12.25 14.53
N ALA A 893 -23.48 -12.23 15.85
CA ALA A 893 -24.21 -11.20 16.59
C ALA A 893 -23.60 -9.79 16.38
N LEU A 894 -22.27 -9.68 16.29
CA LEU A 894 -21.58 -8.43 15.94
C LEU A 894 -21.93 -7.97 14.52
N GLN A 895 -21.96 -8.91 13.57
CA GLN A 895 -22.35 -8.63 12.19
C GLN A 895 -23.80 -8.16 12.07
N GLU A 896 -24.73 -8.85 12.75
CA GLU A 896 -26.15 -8.45 12.82
C GLU A 896 -26.34 -7.07 13.46
N ALA A 897 -25.43 -6.67 14.36
CA ALA A 897 -25.41 -5.34 14.97
C ALA A 897 -24.78 -4.24 14.10
N GLY A 898 -24.25 -4.59 12.93
CA GLY A 898 -23.69 -3.66 11.95
C GLY A 898 -22.15 -3.61 11.87
N VAL A 899 -21.43 -4.43 12.66
CA VAL A 899 -19.96 -4.54 12.56
C VAL A 899 -19.62 -5.43 11.37
N ARG A 900 -19.30 -4.80 10.25
CA ARG A 900 -19.07 -5.49 8.97
C ARG A 900 -17.74 -6.25 8.97
N ASP A 901 -16.68 -5.62 9.43
CA ASP A 901 -15.29 -6.09 9.40
C ASP A 901 -14.84 -6.70 10.74
N ALA A 902 -15.73 -7.44 11.41
CA ALA A 902 -15.39 -8.14 12.64
C ALA A 902 -14.41 -9.31 12.37
N HIS A 903 -13.25 -9.34 13.04
CA HIS A 903 -12.25 -10.41 12.86
C HIS A 903 -11.80 -10.96 14.21
N ALA A 904 -12.17 -12.21 14.52
CA ALA A 904 -11.67 -12.88 15.72
C ALA A 904 -10.27 -13.46 15.48
N TRP A 905 -9.32 -13.10 16.34
CA TRP A 905 -7.98 -13.64 16.29
C TRP A 905 -7.92 -15.03 16.96
N PRO A 906 -7.46 -16.08 16.27
CA PRO A 906 -7.43 -17.44 16.80
C PRO A 906 -6.48 -17.64 18.00
N GLN A 907 -5.42 -16.85 18.08
CA GLN A 907 -4.38 -16.95 19.10
C GLN A 907 -4.72 -16.10 20.35
N LEU A 908 -4.23 -16.55 21.51
CA LEU A 908 -4.44 -15.85 22.77
C LEU A 908 -3.61 -14.56 22.83
N LEU A 909 -4.18 -13.51 23.42
CA LEU A 909 -3.43 -12.31 23.77
C LEU A 909 -2.37 -12.64 24.83
N PRO A 910 -1.15 -12.09 24.72
CA PRO A 910 -0.12 -12.26 25.75
C PRO A 910 -0.57 -11.66 27.09
N ALA A 911 -0.14 -12.29 28.18
CA ALA A 911 -0.39 -11.78 29.54
C ALA A 911 0.34 -10.45 29.76
N GLY A 912 -0.29 -9.51 30.46
CA GLY A 912 0.36 -8.23 30.80
C GLY A 912 1.57 -8.42 31.72
N PRO A 913 2.57 -7.52 31.67
CA PRO A 913 3.85 -7.67 32.39
C PRO A 913 3.74 -7.56 33.93
N THR A 914 2.57 -7.23 34.50
CA THR A 914 2.41 -6.94 35.93
C THR A 914 1.78 -8.07 36.77
N SER A 915 1.75 -9.31 36.29
CA SER A 915 1.30 -10.47 37.08
C SER A 915 2.41 -11.52 37.21
N PRO A 916 3.19 -11.51 38.31
CA PRO A 916 4.10 -12.61 38.63
C PRO A 916 3.26 -13.82 39.07
N GLY A 917 2.95 -14.74 38.13
CA GLY A 917 2.14 -15.93 38.43
C GLY A 917 1.39 -16.57 37.24
N GLY A 918 1.91 -16.48 36.01
CA GLY A 918 1.23 -16.99 34.81
C GLY A 918 -0.04 -16.20 34.42
N PRO A 919 -0.66 -16.45 33.26
CA PRO A 919 -1.90 -15.76 32.89
C PRO A 919 -3.03 -16.22 33.82
N ALA A 920 -3.58 -15.28 34.61
CA ALA A 920 -4.78 -15.49 35.43
C ALA A 920 -6.07 -15.69 34.59
N SER A 921 -5.98 -15.66 33.26
CA SER A 921 -7.09 -15.82 32.32
C SER A 921 -6.61 -16.14 30.89
N ALA A 922 -7.47 -16.77 30.08
CA ALA A 922 -7.32 -16.78 28.62
C ALA A 922 -8.01 -15.54 28.04
N ARG A 923 -7.37 -14.87 27.08
CA ARG A 923 -7.89 -13.65 26.45
C ARG A 923 -7.88 -13.78 24.95
N TYR A 924 -9.03 -13.61 24.31
CA TYR A 924 -9.19 -13.59 22.85
C TYR A 924 -9.51 -12.18 22.39
N ALA A 925 -9.01 -11.79 21.21
CA ALA A 925 -9.25 -10.48 20.62
C ALA A 925 -10.17 -10.63 19.40
N ILE A 926 -11.15 -9.73 19.28
CA ILE A 926 -11.97 -9.58 18.09
C ILE A 926 -11.84 -8.14 17.63
N GLY A 927 -11.26 -7.93 16.45
CA GLY A 927 -11.22 -6.62 15.81
C GLY A 927 -12.63 -6.17 15.47
N LEU A 928 -12.99 -4.93 15.78
CA LEU A 928 -14.31 -4.34 15.55
C LEU A 928 -14.34 -3.37 14.37
N GLY A 929 -13.30 -3.41 13.54
CA GLY A 929 -13.25 -2.61 12.33
C GLY A 929 -12.91 -1.13 12.52
N HIS A 930 -13.04 -0.36 11.44
CA HIS A 930 -12.77 1.09 11.43
C HIS A 930 -13.90 1.91 12.07
N THR A 931 -15.13 1.39 12.06
CA THR A 931 -16.32 2.05 12.63
C THR A 931 -16.93 1.17 13.72
N PRO A 932 -16.25 1.03 14.88
CA PRO A 932 -16.66 0.09 15.91
C PRO A 932 -17.95 0.53 16.60
N LEU A 933 -18.70 -0.44 17.13
CA LEU A 933 -19.81 -0.17 18.05
C LEU A 933 -19.31 0.59 19.28
N ASP A 934 -20.22 1.35 19.89
CA ASP A 934 -20.03 1.88 21.24
C ASP A 934 -19.96 0.75 22.28
N ALA A 935 -19.50 1.10 23.48
CA ALA A 935 -19.28 0.12 24.55
C ALA A 935 -20.60 -0.48 25.09
N GLU A 936 -21.69 0.28 25.07
CA GLU A 936 -23.00 -0.14 25.60
C GLU A 936 -23.62 -1.21 24.71
N ARG A 937 -23.66 -0.98 23.39
CA ARG A 937 -24.16 -1.95 22.41
C ARG A 937 -23.32 -3.24 22.41
N LEU A 938 -22.00 -3.14 22.61
CA LEU A 938 -21.16 -4.33 22.75
C LEU A 938 -21.52 -5.12 24.02
N ALA A 939 -21.71 -4.42 25.15
CA ALA A 939 -22.06 -5.06 26.42
C ALA A 939 -23.41 -5.80 26.34
N ASP A 940 -24.39 -5.25 25.63
CA ASP A 940 -25.69 -5.90 25.38
C ASP A 940 -25.56 -7.20 24.58
N ILE A 941 -24.75 -7.19 23.51
CA ILE A 941 -24.48 -8.37 22.69
C ILE A 941 -23.76 -9.42 23.53
N ALA A 942 -22.73 -9.00 24.26
CA ALA A 942 -21.94 -9.85 25.13
C ALA A 942 -22.77 -10.49 26.26
N GLY A 943 -23.69 -9.73 26.86
CA GLY A 943 -24.58 -10.22 27.91
C GLY A 943 -25.48 -11.35 27.43
N ARG A 944 -26.10 -11.20 26.25
CA ARG A 944 -26.91 -12.26 25.64
C ARG A 944 -26.07 -13.49 25.28
N TRP A 945 -24.95 -13.27 24.61
CA TRP A 945 -24.02 -14.34 24.19
C TRP A 945 -23.39 -15.10 25.38
N GLY A 946 -23.09 -14.39 26.46
CA GLY A 946 -22.46 -14.91 27.68
C GLY A 946 -23.36 -15.80 28.54
N THR A 947 -24.64 -15.94 28.21
CA THR A 947 -25.60 -16.76 28.98
C THR A 947 -25.10 -18.20 29.14
N GLY A 948 -24.84 -18.62 30.38
CA GLY A 948 -24.30 -19.95 30.70
C GLY A 948 -22.78 -20.08 30.59
N LEU A 949 -22.04 -18.97 30.45
CA LEU A 949 -20.57 -18.89 30.50
C LEU A 949 -20.14 -18.10 31.76
N PRO A 950 -20.16 -18.73 32.96
CA PRO A 950 -19.99 -18.00 34.21
C PRO A 950 -18.60 -17.35 34.33
N GLY A 951 -18.59 -16.05 34.62
CA GLY A 951 -17.36 -15.27 34.84
C GLY A 951 -16.61 -14.87 33.57
N VAL A 952 -17.11 -15.20 32.38
CA VAL A 952 -16.55 -14.72 31.11
C VAL A 952 -16.95 -13.26 30.92
N ASP A 953 -15.97 -12.40 30.63
CA ASP A 953 -16.16 -10.98 30.38
C ASP A 953 -15.84 -10.63 28.92
N VAL A 954 -16.52 -9.64 28.35
CA VAL A 954 -16.21 -9.09 27.03
C VAL A 954 -16.15 -7.57 27.13
N SER A 955 -14.97 -7.00 26.95
CA SER A 955 -14.74 -5.55 27.09
C SER A 955 -14.31 -4.90 25.77
N ARG A 956 -14.82 -3.69 25.51
CA ARG A 956 -14.37 -2.84 24.40
C ARG A 956 -13.06 -2.16 24.77
N VAL A 957 -12.07 -2.22 23.90
CA VAL A 957 -10.78 -1.56 24.09
C VAL A 957 -10.37 -0.82 22.82
N GLU A 958 -9.83 0.40 22.95
CA GLU A 958 -9.32 1.19 21.83
C GLU A 958 -8.19 0.46 21.08
N GLY A 959 -8.00 0.77 19.79
CA GLY A 959 -7.09 0.07 18.88
C GLY A 959 -5.70 -0.22 19.48
N GLY A 960 -4.97 0.84 19.84
CA GLY A 960 -3.63 0.71 20.42
C GLY A 960 -3.58 0.19 21.86
N ALA A 961 -4.70 -0.13 22.52
CA ALA A 961 -4.74 -0.50 23.93
C ALA A 961 -4.49 -1.99 24.20
N ILE A 962 -4.62 -2.84 23.19
CA ILE A 962 -4.15 -4.23 23.28
C ILE A 962 -2.71 -4.34 22.75
N PRO A 963 -1.91 -5.29 23.25
CA PRO A 963 -0.58 -5.55 22.70
C PRO A 963 -0.66 -6.02 21.24
N THR A 964 0.49 -6.09 20.58
CA THR A 964 0.63 -6.70 19.26
C THR A 964 0.11 -8.13 19.32
N VAL A 965 -0.83 -8.41 18.42
CA VAL A 965 -1.48 -9.69 18.28
C VAL A 965 -0.57 -10.57 17.41
N ARG A 966 -0.12 -11.72 17.94
CA ARG A 966 0.93 -12.56 17.35
C ARG A 966 0.41 -13.95 16.99
#